data_AF-I1PIC7-F1
#
_entry.id   AF-I1PIC7-F1
#
_cell.length_a   1.000
_cell.length_b   1.000
_cell.length_c   1.000
_cell.angle_alpha   90.00
_cell.angle_beta   90.00
_cell.angle_gamma   90.00
#
_symmetry.space_group_name_H-M   'P 1'
#
loop_
_entity.id
_entity.type
_entity.pdbx_description
1 polymer ?
#
loop_
_entity_poly.entity_id
_entity_poly.type
_entity_poly.pdbx_seq_one_letter_code
_entity_poly.pdbx_strand_id
1 'polypeptide(L)'
;MVHSAYDAVELVSGVPGDIVAVAAYAGRLLVAGKDGSLRIYAPPGHAGGGIPRDGPYALERQQPSLWRRGTPLAMEVSAGRELLLSLAECVNLHRLPGLETVAVIGKTKGANLFAWDDRRGLLAVGRWKRLTIFRLDSGREFVEVKEFGVPDTVKSMAWCGDNICLGIRKEYMIINSMTGALTEVFSSGRNAPPLVVALPTGELLLGKDNIGVFVDQNGKLIQDGRIIWSDTPASVAIHRPYAVARLPRHVEIRSLRAPNALVQTVVLRDVQKLVETENCILAVLAHSVYGLLPVPIGAQIVQLTASGEFEEALALCKLLPPEDSNLRAAKESSIHIRYGHFLFDNGSYEEAMEQFSDSHVDITYVLSLYPSLVLPQTHIIGEHDRLQDLPELARESSDVTDDMEPYSLQLHETDDKSPLEIKKMSHNALIALVKYLHKKRNGIIERATAEVTEEVVSGAVHHSSILSESYRSKKPNKKRAQTHTSSIAREMATVLDTSLLQALILTGQSSGAIELLKGLNYCDLKICKEFLEERSDYMVLLELYKSNEMHREALQLLNQLVEESKAEMGKNDFNKKFNPQMIIEYLRPLCRSDPMLVLESSLYVLERNPSDTIELFLSENVPADLVNSYLKQHAPNLQSTYLELMLSMSVSGINPNLQNELVQLYLSEVLDWHKILKEEGNWTEKTYSPTRKKLITTLENNSGYNTDILLKRLPQDALFEERAILYGKINQHLRALSLYVHKLQMPERAVAYCDRVYEEGAQQPSKSNIYFNLLQIYLNPRKAEKEFEQKIVPVASQYPGIQKATKVRGARMGKKVVEIEGADDVRFSPSGTDSGRSDGDGDGDDVSDGGPIMLNEALELLSQRWDRINGAQALRLLPRDTKLQDLVLFLEPLLRNSSEHRRNYMVIKNLIFRANLQVKEDLYKRRQAVLKIDGDSMCSLCHKRIANSAFAIYPNGQTLVHFVCFRESQQIKAVRGVNSVKRR
;
A
#
# COMPACT_ATOMS: atom_id res chain seq x y z
N MET A 1 -20.89 -42.40 -25.85
CA MET A 1 -20.41 -42.73 -24.50
C MET A 1 -19.32 -41.74 -24.21
N VAL A 2 -19.50 -40.90 -23.19
CA VAL A 2 -18.57 -39.79 -22.90
C VAL A 2 -17.34 -40.32 -22.15
N HIS A 3 -17.55 -41.18 -21.17
CA HIS A 3 -16.50 -41.92 -20.45
C HIS A 3 -17.03 -43.26 -19.91
N SER A 4 -16.14 -44.15 -19.49
CA SER A 4 -16.49 -45.39 -18.80
C SER A 4 -16.47 -45.20 -17.28
N ALA A 5 -17.62 -45.44 -16.62
CA ALA A 5 -17.71 -45.38 -15.16
C ALA A 5 -17.38 -46.73 -14.51
N TYR A 6 -17.73 -47.83 -15.18
CA TYR A 6 -17.51 -49.20 -14.70
C TYR A 6 -16.97 -50.11 -15.80
N ASP A 7 -16.09 -51.01 -15.39
CA ASP A 7 -15.67 -52.17 -16.19
C ASP A 7 -16.53 -53.36 -15.77
N ALA A 8 -17.17 -54.03 -16.74
CA ALA A 8 -17.95 -55.23 -16.49
C ALA A 8 -17.06 -56.46 -16.61
N VAL A 9 -16.74 -57.10 -15.48
CA VAL A 9 -15.87 -58.28 -15.41
C VAL A 9 -16.68 -59.48 -14.96
N GLU A 10 -16.58 -60.61 -15.66
CA GLU A 10 -17.19 -61.86 -15.22
C GLU A 10 -16.39 -62.45 -14.05
N LEU A 11 -16.94 -62.38 -12.84
CA LEU A 11 -16.28 -62.85 -11.62
C LEU A 11 -16.49 -64.34 -11.41
N VAL A 12 -17.69 -64.85 -11.70
CA VAL A 12 -18.00 -66.29 -11.58
C VAL A 12 -18.80 -66.70 -12.80
N SER A 13 -18.35 -67.75 -13.47
CA SER A 13 -19.04 -68.36 -14.61
C SER A 13 -19.50 -69.77 -14.29
N GLY A 14 -20.60 -70.21 -14.92
CA GLY A 14 -21.05 -71.61 -14.88
C GLY A 14 -21.47 -72.11 -13.50
N VAL A 15 -22.12 -71.28 -12.68
CA VAL A 15 -22.64 -71.70 -11.37
C VAL A 15 -23.70 -72.80 -11.56
N PRO A 16 -23.57 -73.95 -10.88
CA PRO A 16 -24.54 -75.03 -11.02
C PRO A 16 -25.90 -74.66 -10.40
N GLY A 17 -26.93 -74.61 -11.24
CA GLY A 17 -28.29 -74.21 -10.88
C GLY A 17 -28.54 -72.71 -10.98
N ASP A 18 -29.80 -72.30 -10.84
CA ASP A 18 -30.18 -70.88 -10.84
C ASP A 18 -29.68 -70.19 -9.56
N ILE A 19 -29.01 -69.05 -9.71
CA ILE A 19 -28.62 -68.19 -8.59
C ILE A 19 -29.86 -67.44 -8.07
N VAL A 20 -30.10 -67.50 -6.75
CA VAL A 20 -31.26 -66.83 -6.14
C VAL A 20 -30.85 -65.58 -5.36
N ALA A 21 -29.74 -65.63 -4.64
CA ALA A 21 -29.22 -64.51 -3.87
C ALA A 21 -27.69 -64.53 -3.87
N VAL A 22 -27.09 -63.34 -3.82
CA VAL A 22 -25.63 -63.16 -3.76
C VAL A 22 -25.33 -62.10 -2.71
N ALA A 23 -24.23 -62.26 -2.00
CA ALA A 23 -23.64 -61.23 -1.15
C ALA A 23 -22.11 -61.30 -1.24
N ALA A 24 -21.41 -60.26 -0.77
CA ALA A 24 -19.96 -60.23 -0.72
C ALA A 24 -19.47 -59.99 0.71
N TYR A 25 -18.36 -60.62 1.09
CA TYR A 25 -17.70 -60.44 2.39
C TYR A 25 -16.20 -60.64 2.25
N ALA A 26 -15.39 -59.67 2.71
CA ALA A 26 -13.93 -59.73 2.71
C ALA A 26 -13.33 -60.22 1.37
N GLY A 27 -13.80 -59.64 0.26
CA GLY A 27 -13.38 -59.99 -1.10
C GLY A 27 -13.91 -61.32 -1.64
N ARG A 28 -14.66 -62.11 -0.85
CA ARG A 28 -15.28 -63.39 -1.26
C ARG A 28 -16.75 -63.20 -1.65
N LEU A 29 -17.22 -64.01 -2.60
CA LEU A 29 -18.61 -63.99 -3.08
C LEU A 29 -19.38 -65.16 -2.48
N LEU A 30 -20.48 -64.85 -1.80
CA LEU A 30 -21.43 -65.78 -1.21
C LEU A 30 -22.62 -65.94 -2.16
N VAL A 31 -22.66 -67.06 -2.89
CA VAL A 31 -23.67 -67.33 -3.93
C VAL A 31 -24.62 -68.43 -3.45
N ALA A 32 -25.90 -68.09 -3.30
CA ALA A 32 -26.92 -69.06 -2.92
C ALA A 32 -27.67 -69.59 -4.15
N GLY A 33 -27.63 -70.91 -4.31
CA GLY A 33 -28.36 -71.61 -5.37
C GLY A 33 -29.81 -71.91 -5.00
N LYS A 34 -30.64 -72.14 -6.02
CA LYS A 34 -32.01 -72.64 -5.88
C LYS A 34 -32.10 -74.06 -5.33
N ASP A 35 -30.97 -74.77 -5.28
CA ASP A 35 -30.84 -76.05 -4.58
C ASP A 35 -30.72 -75.89 -3.05
N GLY A 36 -30.67 -74.66 -2.53
CA GLY A 36 -30.51 -74.38 -1.11
C GLY A 36 -29.07 -74.49 -0.62
N SER A 37 -28.08 -74.61 -1.52
CA SER A 37 -26.67 -74.61 -1.15
C SER A 37 -26.08 -73.20 -1.19
N LEU A 38 -25.20 -72.90 -0.22
CA LEU A 38 -24.36 -71.70 -0.25
C LEU A 38 -22.98 -72.05 -0.80
N ARG A 39 -22.53 -71.35 -1.83
CA ARG A 39 -21.21 -71.49 -2.44
C ARG A 39 -20.39 -70.23 -2.18
N ILE A 40 -19.19 -70.41 -1.64
CA ILE A 40 -18.25 -69.33 -1.36
C ILE A 40 -17.16 -69.38 -2.42
N TYR A 41 -17.08 -68.32 -3.21
CA TYR A 41 -16.05 -68.14 -4.22
C TYR A 41 -15.01 -67.15 -3.71
N ALA A 42 -13.74 -67.47 -3.91
CA ALA A 42 -12.61 -66.63 -3.50
C ALA A 42 -11.81 -66.17 -4.72
N PRO A 43 -11.22 -64.96 -4.67
CA PRO A 43 -10.38 -64.46 -5.74
C PRO A 43 -9.06 -65.23 -5.83
N PRO A 44 -8.44 -65.29 -7.02
CA PRO A 44 -7.10 -65.87 -7.20
C PRO A 44 -6.01 -64.91 -6.65
N GLY A 45 -5.74 -64.94 -5.34
CA GLY A 45 -4.67 -64.13 -4.72
C GLY A 45 -4.90 -63.78 -3.25
N HIS A 46 -3.90 -63.24 -2.56
CA HIS A 46 -4.03 -62.84 -1.14
C HIS A 46 -4.97 -61.64 -0.97
N ALA A 47 -5.92 -61.81 -0.05
CA ALA A 47 -7.10 -60.97 0.14
C ALA A 47 -6.75 -59.62 0.78
N GLY A 48 -6.57 -58.59 -0.05
CA GLY A 48 -6.65 -57.20 0.37
C GLY A 48 -8.09 -56.69 0.34
N GLY A 49 -8.99 -57.23 1.17
CA GLY A 49 -10.34 -56.69 1.50
C GLY A 49 -11.39 -56.51 0.39
N GLY A 50 -11.01 -55.99 -0.78
CA GLY A 50 -11.86 -55.73 -1.94
C GLY A 50 -11.96 -56.90 -2.92
N ILE A 51 -12.84 -56.74 -3.91
CA ILE A 51 -13.00 -57.65 -5.05
C ILE A 51 -11.93 -57.29 -6.09
N PRO A 52 -10.84 -58.07 -6.25
CA PRO A 52 -9.79 -57.78 -7.22
C PRO A 52 -10.29 -57.87 -8.66
N ARG A 53 -9.61 -57.14 -9.56
CA ARG A 53 -9.83 -57.17 -11.01
C ARG A 53 -9.38 -58.49 -11.66
N ASP A 54 -8.54 -59.27 -10.96
CA ASP A 54 -7.88 -60.44 -11.51
C ASP A 54 -8.78 -61.68 -11.50
N GLY A 55 -9.22 -62.05 -12.70
CA GLY A 55 -9.66 -63.41 -13.06
C GLY A 55 -10.95 -63.93 -12.43
N PRO A 56 -11.46 -65.07 -12.94
CA PRO A 56 -12.64 -65.70 -12.39
C PRO A 56 -12.32 -66.28 -11.01
N TYR A 57 -13.21 -66.03 -10.06
CA TYR A 57 -13.13 -66.56 -8.73
C TYR A 57 -13.29 -68.08 -8.73
N ALA A 58 -12.51 -68.76 -7.89
CA ALA A 58 -12.60 -70.19 -7.70
C ALA A 58 -13.51 -70.54 -6.52
N LEU A 59 -14.21 -71.67 -6.61
CA LEU A 59 -15.02 -72.19 -5.51
C LEU A 59 -14.09 -72.63 -4.35
N GLU A 60 -14.21 -71.97 -3.20
CA GLU A 60 -13.43 -72.25 -1.99
C GLU A 60 -14.17 -73.23 -1.06
N ARG A 61 -15.45 -72.97 -0.80
CA ARG A 61 -16.27 -73.72 0.15
C ARG A 61 -17.70 -73.85 -0.35
N GLN A 62 -18.28 -75.05 -0.24
CA GLN A 62 -19.70 -75.27 -0.48
C GLN A 62 -20.37 -75.78 0.80
N GLN A 63 -21.48 -75.15 1.18
CA GLN A 63 -22.28 -75.52 2.34
C GLN A 63 -23.71 -75.88 1.89
N PRO A 64 -23.99 -77.18 1.67
CA PRO A 64 -25.26 -77.62 1.07
C PRO A 64 -26.47 -77.53 2.01
N SER A 65 -26.27 -77.46 3.33
CA SER A 65 -27.34 -77.53 4.34
C SER A 65 -27.30 -76.37 5.33
N LEU A 66 -26.94 -75.16 4.87
CA LEU A 66 -26.94 -73.97 5.72
C LEU A 66 -28.35 -73.63 6.19
N TRP A 67 -29.32 -73.67 5.29
CA TRP A 67 -30.73 -73.45 5.62
C TRP A 67 -31.43 -74.78 5.87
N ARG A 68 -32.00 -74.96 7.08
CA ARG A 68 -32.69 -76.21 7.46
C ARG A 68 -33.88 -76.52 6.56
N ARG A 69 -34.56 -75.50 6.03
CA ARG A 69 -35.69 -75.60 5.09
C ARG A 69 -35.77 -74.36 4.19
N GLY A 70 -36.03 -74.59 2.90
CA GLY A 70 -36.29 -73.55 1.90
C GLY A 70 -35.03 -72.95 1.28
N THR A 71 -35.23 -72.28 0.14
CA THR A 71 -34.19 -71.50 -0.55
C THR A 71 -34.18 -70.06 -0.03
N PRO A 72 -33.01 -69.43 0.11
CA PRO A 72 -32.93 -68.04 0.51
C PRO A 72 -33.45 -67.13 -0.61
N LEU A 73 -34.45 -66.30 -0.31
CA LEU A 73 -35.01 -65.28 -1.18
C LEU A 73 -34.13 -64.03 -1.27
N ALA A 74 -33.47 -63.68 -0.16
CA ALA A 74 -32.59 -62.54 -0.03
C ALA A 74 -31.45 -62.84 0.95
N MET A 75 -30.28 -62.24 0.69
CA MET A 75 -29.12 -62.25 1.56
C MET A 75 -28.55 -60.85 1.64
N GLU A 76 -28.08 -60.48 2.83
CA GLU A 76 -27.42 -59.20 3.09
C GLU A 76 -26.29 -59.42 4.09
N VAL A 77 -25.14 -58.80 3.85
CA VAL A 77 -23.97 -58.93 4.72
C VAL A 77 -23.77 -57.64 5.48
N SER A 78 -23.67 -57.75 6.80
CA SER A 78 -23.18 -56.69 7.68
C SER A 78 -21.69 -56.92 7.91
N ALA A 79 -20.84 -56.19 7.19
CA ALA A 79 -19.39 -56.30 7.31
C ALA A 79 -18.91 -55.85 8.70
N GLY A 80 -19.42 -54.73 9.22
CA GLY A 80 -19.03 -54.17 10.52
C GLY A 80 -19.38 -55.04 11.73
N ARG A 81 -20.36 -55.96 11.60
CA ARG A 81 -20.74 -56.91 12.66
C ARG A 81 -20.35 -58.35 12.34
N GLU A 82 -19.77 -58.60 11.17
CA GLU A 82 -19.42 -59.93 10.66
C GLU A 82 -20.64 -60.89 10.64
N LEU A 83 -21.78 -60.42 10.13
CA LEU A 83 -23.03 -61.18 10.10
C LEU A 83 -23.57 -61.32 8.68
N LEU A 84 -24.04 -62.52 8.35
CA LEU A 84 -24.84 -62.81 7.17
C LEU A 84 -26.31 -62.92 7.57
N LEU A 85 -27.13 -61.99 7.12
CA LEU A 85 -28.58 -62.04 7.20
C LEU A 85 -29.12 -62.76 5.96
N SER A 86 -29.98 -63.74 6.17
CA SER A 86 -30.61 -64.48 5.06
C SER A 86 -32.09 -64.72 5.34
N LEU A 87 -32.93 -64.41 4.35
CA LEU A 87 -34.36 -64.69 4.40
C LEU A 87 -34.65 -65.93 3.57
N ALA A 88 -34.90 -67.06 4.22
CA ALA A 88 -35.42 -68.28 3.58
C ALA A 88 -36.89 -68.45 3.95
N GLU A 89 -37.23 -69.44 4.79
CA GLU A 89 -38.57 -69.55 5.39
C GLU A 89 -38.81 -68.47 6.48
N CYS A 90 -37.73 -68.08 7.16
CA CYS A 90 -37.65 -67.01 8.16
C CYS A 90 -36.27 -66.34 8.06
N VAL A 91 -36.06 -65.24 8.78
CA VAL A 91 -34.76 -64.55 8.84
C VAL A 91 -33.79 -65.34 9.73
N ASN A 92 -32.64 -65.70 9.16
CA ASN A 92 -31.54 -66.38 9.82
C ASN A 92 -30.29 -65.50 9.84
N LEU A 93 -29.55 -65.55 10.95
CA LEU A 93 -28.26 -64.90 11.13
C LEU A 93 -27.15 -65.94 11.24
N HIS A 94 -26.10 -65.76 10.45
CA HIS A 94 -24.89 -66.55 10.54
C HIS A 94 -23.69 -65.65 10.80
N ARG A 95 -22.79 -66.06 11.70
CA ARG A 95 -21.52 -65.36 11.93
C ARG A 95 -20.56 -65.67 10.79
N LEU A 96 -19.97 -64.64 10.21
CA LEU A 96 -18.93 -64.76 9.18
C LEU A 96 -17.54 -64.77 9.85
N PRO A 97 -16.52 -65.42 9.25
CA PRO A 97 -16.58 -66.27 8.07
C PRO A 97 -17.03 -67.72 8.36
N GLY A 98 -17.16 -68.11 9.64
CA GLY A 98 -17.40 -69.51 10.06
C GLY A 98 -18.73 -70.11 9.59
N LEU A 99 -19.74 -69.26 9.38
CA LEU A 99 -21.15 -69.59 9.09
C LEU A 99 -21.85 -70.31 10.24
N GLU A 100 -21.48 -69.99 11.48
CA GLU A 100 -22.20 -70.46 12.67
C GLU A 100 -23.55 -69.75 12.80
N THR A 101 -24.64 -70.49 12.98
CA THR A 101 -25.96 -69.88 13.18
C THR A 101 -26.02 -69.19 14.54
N VAL A 102 -26.13 -67.86 14.52
CA VAL A 102 -26.25 -67.04 15.74
C VAL A 102 -27.69 -66.98 16.21
N ALA A 103 -28.64 -66.74 15.29
CA ALA A 103 -30.06 -66.62 15.61
C ALA A 103 -30.95 -67.04 14.43
N VAL A 104 -32.12 -67.60 14.77
CA VAL A 104 -33.19 -67.93 13.82
C VAL A 104 -34.48 -67.31 14.33
N ILE A 105 -35.01 -66.31 13.62
CA ILE A 105 -36.15 -65.52 14.09
C ILE A 105 -37.46 -66.21 13.65
N GLY A 106 -37.90 -67.25 14.36
CA GLY A 106 -39.08 -68.04 13.99
C GLY A 106 -40.37 -67.23 13.81
N LYS A 107 -40.52 -66.08 14.51
CA LYS A 107 -41.66 -65.15 14.36
C LYS A 107 -41.78 -64.54 12.95
N THR A 108 -40.70 -64.52 12.18
CA THR A 108 -40.65 -64.00 10.81
C THR A 108 -41.03 -65.05 9.76
N LYS A 109 -41.57 -66.20 10.17
CA LYS A 109 -41.98 -67.25 9.24
C LYS A 109 -43.03 -66.76 8.23
N GLY A 110 -42.72 -66.87 6.94
CA GLY A 110 -43.56 -66.34 5.86
C GLY A 110 -43.37 -64.84 5.58
N ALA A 111 -42.27 -64.26 6.05
CA ALA A 111 -41.82 -62.95 5.62
C ALA A 111 -41.47 -62.96 4.13
N ASN A 112 -41.75 -61.86 3.44
CA ASN A 112 -41.51 -61.72 2.00
C ASN A 112 -40.32 -60.83 1.67
N LEU A 113 -39.97 -59.88 2.55
CA LEU A 113 -38.74 -59.10 2.47
C LEU A 113 -38.30 -58.59 3.85
N PHE A 114 -37.06 -58.13 3.94
CA PHE A 114 -36.53 -57.42 5.09
C PHE A 114 -35.68 -56.22 4.65
N ALA A 115 -35.42 -55.29 5.56
CA ALA A 115 -34.42 -54.25 5.40
C ALA A 115 -33.62 -54.10 6.70
N TRP A 116 -32.31 -54.08 6.57
CA TRP A 116 -31.36 -53.95 7.67
C TRP A 116 -30.84 -52.52 7.78
N ASP A 117 -30.77 -51.99 9.00
CA ASP A 117 -30.01 -50.77 9.31
C ASP A 117 -28.81 -51.14 10.18
N ASP A 118 -27.63 -51.20 9.55
CA ASP A 118 -26.40 -51.62 10.20
C ASP A 118 -25.97 -50.70 11.35
N ARG A 119 -26.19 -49.38 11.18
CA ARG A 119 -25.80 -48.35 12.15
C ARG A 119 -26.54 -48.53 13.47
N ARG A 120 -27.83 -48.84 13.41
CA ARG A 120 -28.69 -49.00 14.61
C ARG A 120 -28.83 -50.44 15.06
N GLY A 121 -28.48 -51.41 14.22
CA GLY A 121 -28.76 -52.83 14.44
C GLY A 121 -30.27 -53.11 14.46
N LEU A 122 -31.03 -52.43 13.61
CA LEU A 122 -32.48 -52.62 13.49
C LEU A 122 -32.81 -53.41 12.21
N LEU A 123 -33.67 -54.40 12.36
CA LEU A 123 -34.18 -55.23 11.28
C LEU A 123 -35.68 -54.96 11.12
N ALA A 124 -36.08 -54.44 9.97
CA ALA A 124 -37.49 -54.33 9.59
C ALA A 124 -37.87 -55.54 8.72
N VAL A 125 -38.96 -56.22 9.07
CA VAL A 125 -39.43 -57.42 8.36
C VAL A 125 -40.88 -57.23 7.92
N GLY A 126 -41.12 -57.40 6.62
CA GLY A 126 -42.45 -57.41 6.03
C GLY A 126 -43.02 -58.83 6.08
N ARG A 127 -44.20 -58.99 6.67
CA ARG A 127 -44.95 -60.26 6.71
C ARG A 127 -46.43 -59.94 6.56
N TRP A 128 -47.10 -60.47 5.54
CA TRP A 128 -48.54 -60.34 5.30
C TRP A 128 -49.28 -59.21 6.07
N LYS A 129 -49.37 -58.02 5.47
CA LYS A 129 -50.04 -56.83 6.07
C LYS A 129 -49.50 -56.40 7.45
N ARG A 130 -48.31 -56.86 7.85
CA ARG A 130 -47.62 -56.50 9.08
C ARG A 130 -46.18 -56.13 8.78
N LEU A 131 -45.67 -55.16 9.53
CA LEU A 131 -44.28 -54.74 9.56
C LEU A 131 -43.78 -54.91 10.99
N THR A 132 -42.79 -55.77 11.20
CA THR A 132 -42.21 -56.01 12.53
C THR A 132 -40.79 -55.51 12.56
N ILE A 133 -40.44 -54.71 13.58
CA ILE A 133 -39.11 -54.19 13.81
C ILE A 133 -38.47 -54.97 14.95
N PHE A 134 -37.29 -55.53 14.69
CA PHE A 134 -36.46 -56.21 15.67
C PHE A 134 -35.18 -55.41 15.90
N ARG A 135 -34.65 -55.44 17.12
CA ARG A 135 -33.34 -54.89 17.49
C ARG A 135 -32.40 -56.03 17.83
N LEU A 136 -31.19 -55.97 17.26
CA LEU A 136 -30.12 -56.88 17.62
C LEU A 136 -29.52 -56.44 18.97
N ASP A 137 -29.84 -57.16 20.03
CA ASP A 137 -29.28 -56.94 21.36
C ASP A 137 -27.99 -57.74 21.53
N SER A 138 -26.92 -57.06 21.97
CA SER A 138 -25.63 -57.66 22.34
C SER A 138 -24.99 -58.56 21.25
N GLY A 139 -25.40 -58.41 19.99
CA GLY A 139 -24.92 -59.19 18.83
C GLY A 139 -25.33 -60.66 18.81
N ARG A 140 -26.27 -61.10 19.68
CA ARG A 140 -26.65 -62.51 19.82
C ARG A 140 -28.14 -62.78 19.69
N GLU A 141 -29.00 -61.85 20.12
CA GLU A 141 -30.45 -62.07 20.12
C GLU A 141 -31.21 -60.91 19.48
N PHE A 142 -32.31 -61.23 18.79
CA PHE A 142 -33.23 -60.24 18.27
C PHE A 142 -34.41 -60.06 19.21
N VAL A 143 -34.54 -58.86 19.75
CA VAL A 143 -35.70 -58.47 20.55
C VAL A 143 -36.69 -57.76 19.64
N GLU A 144 -37.92 -58.24 19.63
CA GLU A 144 -39.02 -57.56 18.94
C GLU A 144 -39.29 -56.22 19.62
N VAL A 145 -39.16 -55.12 18.86
CA VAL A 145 -39.36 -53.76 19.35
C VAL A 145 -40.81 -53.36 19.20
N LYS A 146 -41.33 -53.45 17.96
CA LYS A 146 -42.70 -53.06 17.60
C LYS A 146 -43.21 -53.87 16.40
N GLU A 147 -44.52 -54.06 16.37
CA GLU A 147 -45.26 -54.59 15.22
C GLU A 147 -46.32 -53.58 14.80
N PHE A 148 -46.37 -53.26 13.51
CA PHE A 148 -47.33 -52.35 12.91
C PHE A 148 -48.19 -53.08 11.87
N GLY A 149 -49.48 -52.78 11.83
CA GLY A 149 -50.35 -53.17 10.73
C GLY A 149 -50.14 -52.25 9.53
N VAL A 150 -50.02 -52.81 8.33
CA VAL A 150 -49.89 -52.07 7.07
C VAL A 150 -51.04 -52.44 6.11
N PRO A 151 -51.48 -51.53 5.23
CA PRO A 151 -52.71 -51.74 4.43
C PRO A 151 -52.69 -52.97 3.52
N ASP A 152 -51.53 -53.30 2.97
CA ASP A 152 -51.30 -54.49 2.16
C ASP A 152 -49.86 -55.02 2.32
N THR A 153 -49.55 -56.11 1.63
CA THR A 153 -48.22 -56.67 1.43
C THR A 153 -47.24 -55.61 0.92
N VAL A 154 -46.19 -55.41 1.71
CA VAL A 154 -45.03 -54.59 1.33
C VAL A 154 -44.30 -55.31 0.22
N LYS A 155 -43.97 -54.63 -0.87
CA LYS A 155 -43.22 -55.18 -2.02
C LYS A 155 -41.77 -54.70 -2.05
N SER A 156 -41.51 -53.52 -1.53
CA SER A 156 -40.17 -52.94 -1.37
C SER A 156 -40.15 -52.10 -0.11
N MET A 157 -39.00 -52.02 0.56
CA MET A 157 -38.83 -51.15 1.71
C MET A 157 -37.38 -50.69 1.83
N ALA A 158 -37.17 -49.51 2.41
CA ALA A 158 -35.87 -49.05 2.84
C ALA A 158 -36.00 -48.12 4.06
N TRP A 159 -34.95 -48.07 4.88
CA TRP A 159 -34.86 -47.12 5.99
C TRP A 159 -34.60 -45.70 5.45
N CYS A 160 -35.31 -44.71 5.98
CA CYS A 160 -35.12 -43.29 5.68
C CYS A 160 -34.99 -42.48 6.97
N GLY A 161 -33.75 -42.38 7.46
CA GLY A 161 -33.50 -41.85 8.80
C GLY A 161 -34.20 -42.71 9.84
N ASP A 162 -35.05 -42.10 10.67
CA ASP A 162 -35.79 -42.79 11.72
C ASP A 162 -37.08 -43.45 11.22
N ASN A 163 -37.48 -43.20 9.97
CA ASN A 163 -38.69 -43.73 9.37
C ASN A 163 -38.36 -44.88 8.40
N ILE A 164 -39.40 -45.56 7.91
CA ILE A 164 -39.26 -46.60 6.88
C ILE A 164 -40.17 -46.22 5.72
N CYS A 165 -39.63 -46.21 4.50
CA CYS A 165 -40.43 -46.07 3.30
C CYS A 165 -40.86 -47.46 2.80
N LEU A 166 -42.14 -47.59 2.48
CA LEU A 166 -42.82 -48.82 2.09
C LEU A 166 -43.44 -48.64 0.71
N GLY A 167 -43.11 -49.55 -0.21
CA GLY A 167 -43.83 -49.72 -1.47
C GLY A 167 -44.96 -50.73 -1.29
N ILE A 168 -46.21 -50.27 -1.22
CA ILE A 168 -47.38 -51.12 -0.98
C ILE A 168 -48.30 -51.04 -2.20
N ARG A 169 -48.64 -52.19 -2.80
CA ARG A 169 -49.38 -52.29 -4.07
C ARG A 169 -48.75 -51.50 -5.22
N LYS A 170 -49.09 -50.21 -5.32
CA LYS A 170 -48.70 -49.19 -6.32
C LYS A 170 -48.56 -47.79 -5.68
N GLU A 171 -48.38 -47.72 -4.37
CA GLU A 171 -48.29 -46.49 -3.58
C GLU A 171 -47.04 -46.53 -2.70
N TYR A 172 -46.41 -45.39 -2.51
CA TYR A 172 -45.35 -45.21 -1.54
C TYR A 172 -45.91 -44.58 -0.27
N MET A 173 -45.60 -45.21 0.86
CA MET A 173 -45.99 -44.73 2.19
C MET A 173 -44.75 -44.67 3.08
N ILE A 174 -44.65 -43.66 3.92
CA ILE A 174 -43.62 -43.59 4.96
C ILE A 174 -44.28 -43.87 6.30
N ILE A 175 -43.73 -44.83 7.03
CA ILE A 175 -44.16 -45.16 8.39
C ILE A 175 -43.16 -44.64 9.39
N ASN A 176 -43.64 -43.95 10.42
CA ASN A 176 -42.83 -43.58 11.55
C ASN A 176 -42.54 -44.82 12.42
N SER A 177 -41.27 -45.18 12.59
CA SER A 177 -40.87 -46.40 13.31
C SER A 177 -41.23 -46.41 14.80
N MET A 178 -41.54 -45.23 15.38
CA MET A 178 -41.93 -45.08 16.78
C MET A 178 -43.45 -45.00 16.94
N THR A 179 -44.14 -44.16 16.17
CA THR A 179 -45.59 -43.95 16.36
C THR A 179 -46.46 -44.88 15.53
N GLY A 180 -45.92 -45.45 14.46
CA GLY A 180 -46.69 -46.21 13.47
C GLY A 180 -47.56 -45.34 12.55
N ALA A 181 -47.44 -44.01 12.64
CA ALA A 181 -48.16 -43.10 11.76
C ALA A 181 -47.70 -43.31 10.31
N LEU A 182 -48.66 -43.43 9.39
CA LEU A 182 -48.44 -43.61 7.96
C LEU A 182 -48.71 -42.30 7.23
N THR A 183 -47.77 -41.87 6.40
CA THR A 183 -47.91 -40.74 5.47
C THR A 183 -47.81 -41.23 4.03
N GLU A 184 -48.79 -40.88 3.21
CA GLU A 184 -48.76 -41.19 1.78
C GLU A 184 -47.85 -40.21 1.03
N VAL A 185 -47.07 -40.71 0.08
CA VAL A 185 -46.12 -39.92 -0.71
C VAL A 185 -46.66 -39.67 -2.12
N PHE A 186 -46.62 -40.69 -2.99
CA PHE A 186 -47.26 -40.70 -4.30
C PHE A 186 -47.36 -42.13 -4.87
N SER A 187 -48.05 -42.30 -6.00
CA SER A 187 -48.22 -43.60 -6.68
C SER A 187 -47.06 -43.99 -7.59
N SER A 188 -46.66 -45.27 -7.57
CA SER A 188 -45.48 -45.83 -8.27
C SER A 188 -45.67 -46.04 -9.78
N GLY A 189 -46.81 -45.66 -10.34
CA GLY A 189 -47.10 -45.76 -11.78
C GLY A 189 -47.90 -47.01 -12.19
N ARG A 190 -48.04 -47.24 -13.50
CA ARG A 190 -48.88 -48.32 -14.06
C ARG A 190 -48.11 -49.63 -14.26
N ASN A 191 -46.86 -49.53 -14.69
CA ASN A 191 -46.13 -50.64 -15.32
C ASN A 191 -45.14 -51.35 -14.39
N ALA A 192 -44.50 -50.64 -13.45
CA ALA A 192 -43.42 -51.19 -12.62
C ALA A 192 -43.84 -51.51 -11.17
N PRO A 193 -43.24 -52.54 -10.53
CA PRO A 193 -43.35 -52.72 -9.09
C PRO A 193 -42.74 -51.51 -8.35
N PRO A 194 -43.20 -51.21 -7.12
CA PRO A 194 -42.67 -50.07 -6.38
C PRO A 194 -41.18 -50.27 -6.09
N LEU A 195 -40.37 -49.28 -6.42
CA LEU A 195 -38.93 -49.22 -6.24
C LEU A 195 -38.61 -48.19 -5.16
N VAL A 196 -38.01 -48.65 -4.05
CA VAL A 196 -37.56 -47.81 -2.95
C VAL A 196 -36.07 -48.03 -2.77
N VAL A 197 -35.27 -46.98 -2.92
CA VAL A 197 -33.81 -47.03 -2.74
C VAL A 197 -33.39 -45.90 -1.82
N ALA A 198 -32.67 -46.22 -0.75
CA ALA A 198 -32.15 -45.21 0.16
C ALA A 198 -30.81 -44.68 -0.35
N LEU A 199 -30.62 -43.36 -0.25
CA LEU A 199 -29.33 -42.73 -0.50
C LEU A 199 -28.54 -42.63 0.81
N PRO A 200 -27.19 -42.67 0.78
CA PRO A 200 -26.41 -42.53 2.00
C PRO A 200 -26.55 -41.16 2.69
N THR A 201 -27.11 -40.15 2.01
CA THR A 201 -27.48 -38.84 2.59
C THR A 201 -28.74 -38.89 3.45
N GLY A 202 -29.53 -39.98 3.39
CA GLY A 202 -30.82 -40.13 4.10
C GLY A 202 -32.05 -39.83 3.24
N GLU A 203 -31.85 -39.33 2.03
CA GLU A 203 -32.89 -39.14 1.02
C GLU A 203 -33.28 -40.49 0.39
N LEU A 204 -34.38 -40.51 -0.35
CA LEU A 204 -34.85 -41.71 -1.06
C LEU A 204 -35.00 -41.42 -2.55
N LEU A 205 -34.68 -42.43 -3.36
CA LEU A 205 -35.04 -42.50 -4.77
C LEU A 205 -36.23 -43.44 -4.92
N LEU A 206 -37.36 -42.88 -5.35
CA LEU A 206 -38.61 -43.61 -5.57
C LEU A 206 -38.93 -43.72 -7.06
N GLY A 207 -39.26 -44.92 -7.53
CA GLY A 207 -39.58 -45.16 -8.94
C GLY A 207 -41.03 -44.81 -9.30
N LYS A 208 -41.24 -44.08 -10.38
CA LYS A 208 -42.54 -43.82 -10.99
C LYS A 208 -42.45 -44.04 -12.50
N ASP A 209 -42.93 -45.19 -12.96
CA ASP A 209 -42.75 -45.67 -14.34
C ASP A 209 -41.25 -45.64 -14.75
N ASN A 210 -40.84 -44.82 -15.71
CA ASN A 210 -39.43 -44.67 -16.13
C ASN A 210 -38.72 -43.47 -15.46
N ILE A 211 -39.31 -42.87 -14.43
CA ILE A 211 -38.74 -41.72 -13.72
C ILE A 211 -38.35 -42.13 -12.30
N GLY A 212 -37.12 -41.87 -11.91
CA GLY A 212 -36.69 -41.87 -10.51
C GLY A 212 -36.92 -40.48 -9.90
N VAL A 213 -37.64 -40.41 -8.78
CA VAL A 213 -37.99 -39.17 -8.09
C VAL A 213 -37.28 -39.15 -6.74
N PHE A 214 -36.52 -38.08 -6.47
CA PHE A 214 -35.90 -37.89 -5.16
C PHE A 214 -36.88 -37.28 -4.16
N VAL A 215 -36.96 -37.88 -2.97
CA VAL A 215 -37.75 -37.39 -1.85
C VAL A 215 -36.90 -37.35 -0.58
N ASP A 216 -37.26 -36.43 0.32
CA ASP A 216 -36.67 -36.39 1.66
C ASP A 216 -37.16 -37.56 2.54
N GLN A 217 -36.62 -37.63 3.76
CA GLN A 217 -36.99 -38.62 4.78
C GLN A 217 -38.47 -38.59 5.22
N ASN A 218 -39.21 -37.55 4.86
CA ASN A 218 -40.63 -37.36 5.16
C ASN A 218 -41.52 -37.54 3.91
N GLY A 219 -40.94 -37.80 2.74
CA GLY A 219 -41.65 -38.00 1.48
C GLY A 219 -41.92 -36.71 0.71
N LYS A 220 -41.34 -35.58 1.13
CA LYS A 220 -41.45 -34.33 0.37
C LYS A 220 -40.53 -34.38 -0.84
N LEU A 221 -41.05 -33.95 -1.99
CA LEU A 221 -40.30 -33.85 -3.24
C LEU A 221 -39.16 -32.83 -3.11
N ILE A 222 -37.96 -33.22 -3.54
CA ILE A 222 -36.81 -32.33 -3.65
C ILE A 222 -36.84 -31.70 -5.06
N GLN A 223 -36.91 -30.37 -5.14
CA GLN A 223 -36.92 -29.65 -6.43
C GLN A 223 -35.57 -29.87 -7.15
N ASP A 224 -35.61 -30.08 -8.48
CA ASP A 224 -34.50 -30.46 -9.38
C ASP A 224 -33.99 -31.91 -9.36
N GLY A 225 -34.58 -32.79 -8.54
CA GLY A 225 -34.18 -34.20 -8.43
C GLY A 225 -35.06 -35.19 -9.20
N ARG A 226 -34.93 -35.30 -10.52
CA ARG A 226 -35.52 -36.42 -11.28
C ARG A 226 -34.53 -37.06 -12.24
N ILE A 227 -34.48 -38.39 -12.27
CA ILE A 227 -33.71 -39.18 -13.24
C ILE A 227 -34.69 -39.82 -14.22
N ILE A 228 -34.52 -39.57 -15.53
CA ILE A 228 -35.44 -40.07 -16.56
C ILE A 228 -34.82 -41.27 -17.28
N TRP A 229 -35.03 -42.48 -16.80
CA TRP A 229 -34.45 -43.69 -17.38
C TRP A 229 -34.97 -43.97 -18.80
N SER A 230 -34.19 -44.68 -19.61
CA SER A 230 -34.61 -45.06 -20.97
C SER A 230 -35.79 -46.04 -20.97
N ASP A 231 -35.94 -46.83 -19.90
CA ASP A 231 -37.05 -47.77 -19.66
C ASP A 231 -37.34 -47.84 -18.15
N THR A 232 -38.40 -48.54 -17.75
CA THR A 232 -38.77 -48.72 -16.35
C THR A 232 -37.74 -49.59 -15.60
N PRO A 233 -37.03 -49.04 -14.59
CA PRO A 233 -36.01 -49.78 -13.88
C PRO A 233 -36.64 -50.77 -12.90
N ALA A 234 -36.19 -52.02 -12.94
CA ALA A 234 -36.68 -53.06 -12.04
C ALA A 234 -35.93 -53.07 -10.70
N SER A 235 -34.70 -52.53 -10.66
CA SER A 235 -33.95 -52.23 -9.44
C SER A 235 -32.90 -51.15 -9.72
N VAL A 236 -32.51 -50.37 -8.72
CA VAL A 236 -31.45 -49.36 -8.82
C VAL A 236 -30.51 -49.54 -7.64
N ALA A 237 -29.20 -49.51 -7.91
CA ALA A 237 -28.14 -49.47 -6.89
C ALA A 237 -27.45 -48.11 -6.94
N ILE A 238 -27.05 -47.58 -5.78
CA ILE A 238 -26.42 -46.26 -5.66
C ILE A 238 -24.96 -46.46 -5.30
N HIS A 239 -24.04 -46.08 -6.19
CA HIS A 239 -22.61 -46.09 -5.92
C HIS A 239 -22.02 -44.77 -6.38
N ARG A 240 -21.85 -43.85 -5.42
CA ARG A 240 -21.58 -42.43 -5.70
C ARG A 240 -20.30 -42.25 -6.52
N PRO A 241 -20.32 -41.36 -7.53
CA PRO A 241 -21.37 -40.38 -7.87
C PRO A 241 -22.47 -40.88 -8.83
N TYR A 242 -22.60 -42.19 -9.04
CA TYR A 242 -23.46 -42.78 -10.08
C TYR A 242 -24.67 -43.53 -9.51
N ALA A 243 -25.74 -43.57 -10.30
CA ALA A 243 -26.88 -44.47 -10.11
C ALA A 243 -26.87 -45.54 -11.20
N VAL A 244 -26.97 -46.80 -10.80
CA VAL A 244 -26.92 -47.95 -11.70
C VAL A 244 -28.28 -48.64 -11.71
N ALA A 245 -28.98 -48.53 -12.83
CA ALA A 245 -30.31 -49.07 -13.02
C ALA A 245 -30.29 -50.37 -13.81
N ARG A 246 -31.07 -51.35 -13.33
CA ARG A 246 -31.36 -52.59 -14.04
C ARG A 246 -32.58 -52.38 -14.93
N LEU A 247 -32.35 -52.24 -16.23
CA LEU A 247 -33.40 -52.20 -17.23
C LEU A 247 -33.63 -53.60 -17.82
N PRO A 248 -34.75 -53.85 -18.51
CA PRO A 248 -35.07 -55.17 -19.04
C PRO A 248 -34.04 -55.74 -20.03
N ARG A 249 -33.29 -54.89 -20.71
CA ARG A 249 -32.36 -55.29 -21.80
C ARG A 249 -30.88 -55.04 -21.51
N HIS A 250 -30.57 -54.15 -20.57
CA HIS A 250 -29.22 -53.70 -20.29
C HIS A 250 -29.16 -53.05 -18.90
N VAL A 251 -27.95 -52.75 -18.44
CA VAL A 251 -27.71 -51.94 -17.24
C VAL A 251 -27.37 -50.52 -17.66
N GLU A 252 -28.05 -49.55 -17.09
CA GLU A 252 -27.89 -48.13 -17.43
C GLU A 252 -27.27 -47.37 -16.25
N ILE A 253 -26.21 -46.60 -16.51
CA ILE A 253 -25.48 -45.83 -15.51
C ILE A 253 -25.67 -44.35 -15.79
N ARG A 254 -26.19 -43.63 -14.78
CA ARG A 254 -26.50 -42.21 -14.82
C ARG A 254 -25.70 -41.46 -13.75
N SER A 255 -25.33 -40.22 -14.04
CA SER A 255 -24.82 -39.31 -13.02
C SER A 255 -25.93 -38.95 -12.01
N LEU A 256 -25.60 -38.87 -10.72
CA LEU A 256 -26.51 -38.36 -9.69
C LEU A 256 -26.52 -36.82 -9.63
N ARG A 257 -25.62 -36.16 -10.37
CA ARG A 257 -25.57 -34.70 -10.46
C ARG A 257 -26.46 -34.25 -11.61
N ALA A 258 -27.29 -33.22 -11.38
CA ALA A 258 -28.08 -32.57 -12.42
C ALA A 258 -27.17 -32.15 -13.61
N PRO A 259 -27.56 -32.41 -14.86
CA PRO A 259 -28.89 -32.83 -15.34
C PRO A 259 -29.15 -34.35 -15.34
N ASN A 260 -28.36 -35.15 -14.61
CA ASN A 260 -28.43 -36.61 -14.55
C ASN A 260 -28.15 -37.29 -15.90
N ALA A 261 -27.06 -36.86 -16.54
CA ALA A 261 -26.63 -37.34 -17.85
C ALA A 261 -26.39 -38.86 -17.88
N LEU A 262 -26.62 -39.46 -19.05
CA LEU A 262 -26.28 -40.85 -19.34
C LEU A 262 -24.77 -40.99 -19.50
N VAL A 263 -24.13 -41.69 -18.56
CA VAL A 263 -22.69 -41.88 -18.54
C VAL A 263 -22.31 -43.10 -19.39
N GLN A 264 -22.90 -44.25 -19.07
CA GLN A 264 -22.54 -45.52 -19.70
C GLN A 264 -23.75 -46.47 -19.77
N THR A 265 -23.82 -47.23 -20.85
CA THR A 265 -24.74 -48.35 -21.01
C THR A 265 -23.93 -49.64 -21.05
N VAL A 266 -24.16 -50.54 -20.10
CA VAL A 266 -23.51 -51.84 -20.02
C VAL A 266 -24.46 -52.89 -20.61
N VAL A 267 -24.03 -53.52 -21.70
CA VAL A 267 -24.86 -54.45 -22.50
C VAL A 267 -24.89 -55.85 -21.87
N LEU A 268 -25.31 -55.94 -20.61
CA LEU A 268 -25.59 -57.20 -19.91
C LEU A 268 -27.07 -57.52 -20.00
N ARG A 269 -27.41 -58.64 -20.65
CA ARG A 269 -28.79 -59.12 -20.78
C ARG A 269 -29.18 -60.02 -19.61
N ASP A 270 -30.47 -60.11 -19.34
CA ASP A 270 -31.05 -61.04 -18.37
C ASP A 270 -30.49 -60.92 -16.94
N VAL A 271 -30.04 -59.72 -16.56
CA VAL A 271 -29.65 -59.42 -15.18
C VAL A 271 -30.87 -59.56 -14.28
N GLN A 272 -30.79 -60.44 -13.30
CA GLN A 272 -31.88 -60.74 -12.36
C GLN A 272 -31.85 -59.81 -11.15
N LYS A 273 -30.66 -59.53 -10.61
CA LYS A 273 -30.45 -58.69 -9.42
C LYS A 273 -29.20 -57.84 -9.54
N LEU A 274 -29.27 -56.64 -8.95
CA LEU A 274 -28.10 -55.81 -8.64
C LEU A 274 -27.87 -55.85 -7.13
N VAL A 275 -26.64 -56.09 -6.71
CA VAL A 275 -26.26 -56.11 -5.29
C VAL A 275 -25.14 -55.09 -5.07
N GLU A 276 -25.39 -54.12 -4.21
CA GLU A 276 -24.39 -53.15 -3.78
C GLU A 276 -23.40 -53.81 -2.81
N THR A 277 -22.12 -53.57 -3.02
CA THR A 277 -21.03 -54.00 -2.13
C THR A 277 -20.16 -52.79 -1.80
N GLU A 278 -19.23 -52.92 -0.86
CA GLU A 278 -18.40 -51.78 -0.41
C GLU A 278 -17.62 -51.09 -1.53
N ASN A 279 -17.15 -51.84 -2.53
CA ASN A 279 -16.23 -51.34 -3.56
C ASN A 279 -16.74 -51.48 -4.99
N CYS A 280 -17.83 -52.22 -5.23
CA CYS A 280 -18.38 -52.44 -6.57
C CYS A 280 -19.87 -52.82 -6.55
N ILE A 281 -20.47 -52.95 -7.73
CA ILE A 281 -21.85 -53.46 -7.87
C ILE A 281 -21.80 -54.83 -8.54
N LEU A 282 -22.48 -55.82 -7.97
CA LEU A 282 -22.60 -57.14 -8.58
C LEU A 282 -23.87 -57.20 -9.44
N ALA A 283 -23.71 -57.60 -10.70
CA ALA A 283 -24.81 -57.91 -11.61
C ALA A 283 -24.96 -59.44 -11.71
N VAL A 284 -26.06 -59.96 -11.21
CA VAL A 284 -26.32 -61.40 -11.12
C VAL A 284 -27.19 -61.86 -12.27
N LEU A 285 -26.69 -62.79 -13.07
CA LEU A 285 -27.42 -63.53 -14.11
C LEU A 285 -27.86 -64.90 -13.57
N ALA A 286 -28.52 -65.71 -14.40
CA ALA A 286 -29.01 -67.03 -13.99
C ALA A 286 -27.90 -67.97 -13.49
N HIS A 287 -26.73 -67.98 -14.16
CA HIS A 287 -25.62 -68.91 -13.90
C HIS A 287 -24.25 -68.22 -13.79
N SER A 288 -24.21 -66.89 -13.78
CA SER A 288 -22.96 -66.13 -13.69
C SER A 288 -23.15 -64.85 -12.86
N VAL A 289 -22.04 -64.38 -12.31
CA VAL A 289 -21.98 -63.15 -11.52
C VAL A 289 -20.94 -62.23 -12.15
N TYR A 290 -21.37 -61.04 -12.56
CA TYR A 290 -20.50 -59.98 -13.06
C TYR A 290 -20.25 -58.96 -11.96
N GLY A 291 -19.01 -58.48 -11.87
CA GLY A 291 -18.64 -57.30 -11.10
C GLY A 291 -18.62 -56.09 -12.03
N LEU A 292 -19.42 -55.08 -11.70
CA LEU A 292 -19.27 -53.72 -12.24
C LEU A 292 -18.25 -53.01 -11.36
N LEU A 293 -16.98 -53.08 -11.77
CA LEU A 293 -15.85 -52.53 -11.03
C LEU A 293 -15.68 -51.06 -11.41
N PRO A 294 -15.65 -50.12 -10.45
CA PRO A 294 -15.49 -48.70 -10.79
C PRO A 294 -14.15 -48.46 -11.48
N VAL A 295 -14.17 -47.69 -12.57
CA VAL A 295 -12.97 -47.16 -13.21
C VAL A 295 -12.37 -46.10 -12.28
N PRO A 296 -11.05 -46.06 -12.05
CA PRO A 296 -10.45 -45.01 -11.23
C PRO A 296 -10.85 -43.60 -11.70
N ILE A 297 -11.25 -42.74 -10.77
CA ILE A 297 -11.72 -41.36 -11.07
C ILE A 297 -10.67 -40.60 -11.91
N GLY A 298 -9.38 -40.82 -11.63
CA GLY A 298 -8.29 -40.21 -12.38
C GLY A 298 -8.29 -40.52 -13.88
N ALA A 299 -8.71 -41.71 -14.30
CA ALA A 299 -8.84 -42.11 -15.70
C ALA A 299 -10.13 -41.56 -16.33
N GLN A 300 -11.24 -41.54 -15.57
CA GLN A 300 -12.50 -40.93 -16.02
C GLN A 300 -12.32 -39.44 -16.33
N ILE A 301 -11.55 -38.71 -15.50
CA ILE A 301 -11.22 -37.30 -15.73
C ILE A 301 -10.50 -37.11 -17.07
N VAL A 302 -9.52 -37.98 -17.40
CA VAL A 302 -8.76 -37.87 -18.66
C VAL A 302 -9.66 -38.11 -19.87
N GLN A 303 -10.54 -39.12 -19.80
CA GLN A 303 -11.51 -39.41 -20.86
C GLN A 303 -12.47 -38.22 -21.07
N LEU A 304 -13.05 -37.68 -19.99
CA LEU A 304 -13.92 -36.51 -20.05
C LEU A 304 -13.22 -35.30 -20.64
N THR A 305 -11.99 -35.02 -20.20
CA THR A 305 -11.17 -33.92 -20.72
C THR A 305 -10.81 -34.09 -22.19
N ALA A 306 -10.69 -35.33 -22.69
CA ALA A 306 -10.47 -35.61 -24.11
C ALA A 306 -11.77 -35.49 -24.93
N SER A 307 -12.93 -35.78 -24.33
CA SER A 307 -14.24 -35.66 -24.98
C SER A 307 -14.78 -34.24 -25.10
N GLY A 308 -14.18 -33.27 -24.38
CA GLY A 308 -14.60 -31.86 -24.35
C GLY A 308 -15.59 -31.51 -23.23
N GLU A 309 -15.97 -32.48 -22.39
CA GLU A 309 -16.87 -32.27 -21.24
C GLU A 309 -16.09 -31.81 -20.00
N PHE A 310 -15.59 -30.56 -20.05
CA PHE A 310 -14.69 -30.00 -19.02
C PHE A 310 -15.37 -29.78 -17.67
N GLU A 311 -16.64 -29.38 -17.65
CA GLU A 311 -17.39 -29.14 -16.40
C GLU A 311 -17.55 -30.44 -15.58
N GLU A 312 -17.88 -31.54 -16.25
CA GLU A 312 -17.97 -32.85 -15.61
C GLU A 312 -16.60 -33.31 -15.10
N ALA A 313 -15.53 -33.10 -15.88
CA ALA A 313 -14.17 -33.41 -15.47
C ALA A 313 -13.74 -32.64 -14.20
N LEU A 314 -13.95 -31.32 -14.15
CA LEU A 314 -13.68 -30.49 -12.97
C LEU A 314 -14.50 -30.95 -11.76
N ALA A 315 -15.75 -31.34 -11.99
CA ALA A 315 -16.63 -31.74 -10.92
C ALA A 315 -16.37 -33.17 -10.41
N LEU A 316 -15.68 -34.02 -11.18
CA LEU A 316 -15.07 -35.27 -10.72
C LEU A 316 -13.74 -35.05 -9.97
N CYS A 317 -12.93 -34.05 -10.33
CA CYS A 317 -11.71 -33.70 -9.58
C CYS A 317 -11.99 -33.41 -8.10
N LYS A 318 -13.11 -32.74 -7.81
CA LYS A 318 -13.58 -32.45 -6.44
C LYS A 318 -13.88 -33.71 -5.61
N LEU A 319 -14.10 -34.85 -6.25
CA LEU A 319 -14.37 -36.14 -5.59
C LEU A 319 -13.10 -36.96 -5.31
N LEU A 320 -11.92 -36.51 -5.76
CA LEU A 320 -10.66 -37.16 -5.43
C LEU A 320 -10.42 -37.12 -3.91
N PRO A 321 -9.77 -38.14 -3.31
CA PRO A 321 -9.45 -38.17 -1.88
C PRO A 321 -8.66 -36.93 -1.43
N PRO A 322 -8.81 -36.47 -0.17
CA PRO A 322 -8.06 -35.31 0.33
C PRO A 322 -6.54 -35.52 0.35
N GLU A 323 -6.09 -36.77 0.44
CA GLU A 323 -4.68 -37.18 0.36
C GLU A 323 -4.02 -36.77 -0.97
N ASP A 324 -4.80 -36.72 -2.05
CA ASP A 324 -4.37 -36.38 -3.40
C ASP A 324 -4.50 -34.89 -3.72
N SER A 325 -4.46 -33.99 -2.73
CA SER A 325 -4.72 -32.56 -2.94
C SER A 325 -3.81 -31.92 -4.01
N ASN A 326 -2.53 -32.30 -4.05
CA ASN A 326 -1.59 -31.80 -5.06
C ASN A 326 -1.92 -32.32 -6.47
N LEU A 327 -2.26 -33.61 -6.57
CA LEU A 327 -2.68 -34.23 -7.84
C LEU A 327 -3.99 -33.63 -8.34
N ARG A 328 -4.92 -33.33 -7.43
CA ARG A 328 -6.17 -32.62 -7.73
C ARG A 328 -5.87 -31.24 -8.31
N ALA A 329 -5.05 -30.43 -7.65
CA ALA A 329 -4.69 -29.09 -8.14
C ALA A 329 -3.99 -29.14 -9.52
N ALA A 330 -3.09 -30.11 -9.73
CA ALA A 330 -2.42 -30.30 -11.01
C ALA A 330 -3.41 -30.69 -12.13
N LYS A 331 -4.32 -31.64 -11.87
CA LYS A 331 -5.35 -32.05 -12.83
C LYS A 331 -6.35 -30.93 -13.11
N GLU A 332 -6.84 -30.23 -12.07
CA GLU A 332 -7.73 -29.07 -12.22
C GLU A 332 -7.07 -27.98 -13.08
N SER A 333 -5.81 -27.64 -12.81
CA SER A 333 -5.08 -26.68 -13.62
C SER A 333 -4.97 -27.14 -15.07
N SER A 334 -4.64 -28.41 -15.33
CA SER A 334 -4.57 -28.96 -16.70
C SER A 334 -5.92 -28.89 -17.44
N ILE A 335 -7.03 -29.17 -16.73
CA ILE A 335 -8.38 -29.10 -17.31
C ILE A 335 -8.74 -27.65 -17.63
N HIS A 336 -8.50 -26.71 -16.71
CA HIS A 336 -8.75 -25.28 -16.92
C HIS A 336 -7.96 -24.72 -18.11
N ILE A 337 -6.71 -25.16 -18.32
CA ILE A 337 -5.91 -24.79 -19.50
C ILE A 337 -6.61 -25.25 -20.78
N ARG A 338 -6.96 -26.55 -20.85
CA ARG A 338 -7.57 -27.13 -22.05
C ARG A 338 -8.95 -26.55 -22.32
N TYR A 339 -9.71 -26.26 -21.27
CA TYR A 339 -11.01 -25.60 -21.38
C TYR A 339 -10.87 -24.15 -21.85
N GLY A 340 -9.87 -23.43 -21.33
CA GLY A 340 -9.51 -22.09 -21.80
C GLY A 340 -9.20 -22.08 -23.30
N HIS A 341 -8.40 -23.02 -23.80
CA HIS A 341 -8.14 -23.17 -25.24
C HIS A 341 -9.40 -23.46 -26.05
N PHE A 342 -10.21 -24.41 -25.59
CA PHE A 342 -11.47 -24.74 -26.26
C PHE A 342 -12.40 -23.52 -26.38
N LEU A 343 -12.53 -22.71 -25.31
CA LEU A 343 -13.34 -21.49 -25.33
C LEU A 343 -12.70 -20.39 -26.21
N PHE A 344 -11.38 -20.30 -26.21
CA PHE A 344 -10.62 -19.33 -27.01
C PHE A 344 -10.81 -19.61 -28.50
N ASP A 345 -10.68 -20.87 -28.93
CA ASP A 345 -10.88 -21.30 -30.31
C ASP A 345 -12.33 -21.10 -30.78
N ASN A 346 -13.30 -21.24 -29.85
CA ASN A 346 -14.72 -20.98 -30.11
C ASN A 346 -15.10 -19.48 -30.11
N GLY A 347 -14.15 -18.58 -29.81
CA GLY A 347 -14.37 -17.13 -29.79
C GLY A 347 -14.98 -16.57 -28.50
N SER A 348 -15.16 -17.38 -27.46
CA SER A 348 -15.60 -16.97 -26.12
C SER A 348 -14.39 -16.50 -25.29
N TYR A 349 -13.78 -15.40 -25.70
CA TYR A 349 -12.50 -14.95 -25.10
C TYR A 349 -12.58 -14.55 -23.62
N GLU A 350 -13.70 -13.98 -23.16
CA GLU A 350 -13.83 -13.56 -21.76
C GLU A 350 -13.88 -14.77 -20.81
N GLU A 351 -14.73 -15.74 -21.12
CA GLU A 351 -14.82 -17.01 -20.37
C GLU A 351 -13.48 -17.78 -20.43
N ALA A 352 -12.81 -17.79 -21.60
CA ALA A 352 -11.49 -18.39 -21.74
C ALA A 352 -10.46 -17.78 -20.77
N MET A 353 -10.44 -16.45 -20.64
CA MET A 353 -9.53 -15.74 -19.73
C MET A 353 -9.86 -15.98 -18.24
N GLU A 354 -11.12 -16.25 -17.90
CA GLU A 354 -11.49 -16.70 -16.56
C GLU A 354 -10.90 -18.08 -16.27
N GLN A 355 -11.01 -19.04 -17.20
CA GLN A 355 -10.40 -20.37 -17.06
C GLN A 355 -8.86 -20.29 -16.98
N PHE A 356 -8.22 -19.42 -17.76
CA PHE A 356 -6.78 -19.15 -17.63
C PHE A 356 -6.40 -18.41 -16.33
N SER A 357 -7.34 -17.76 -15.66
CA SER A 357 -7.09 -17.16 -14.34
C SER A 357 -7.06 -18.20 -13.24
N ASP A 358 -7.93 -19.22 -13.36
CA ASP A 358 -8.13 -20.31 -12.41
C ASP A 358 -7.09 -21.42 -12.57
N SER A 359 -6.64 -21.68 -13.80
CA SER A 359 -5.39 -22.42 -14.02
C SER A 359 -4.23 -21.55 -13.53
N HIS A 360 -3.32 -22.13 -12.75
CA HIS A 360 -2.17 -21.40 -12.21
C HIS A 360 -1.07 -21.22 -13.28
N VAL A 361 -1.47 -20.89 -14.50
CA VAL A 361 -0.60 -20.74 -15.65
C VAL A 361 0.13 -19.41 -15.64
N ASP A 362 1.37 -19.45 -16.15
CA ASP A 362 2.20 -18.28 -16.34
C ASP A 362 1.60 -17.35 -17.41
N ILE A 363 1.68 -16.05 -17.17
CA ILE A 363 1.16 -15.03 -18.08
C ILE A 363 1.85 -15.10 -19.44
N THR A 364 3.14 -15.46 -19.47
CA THR A 364 3.91 -15.64 -20.71
C THR A 364 3.28 -16.66 -21.65
N TYR A 365 2.70 -17.73 -21.11
CA TYR A 365 1.97 -18.72 -21.89
C TYR A 365 0.70 -18.11 -22.51
N VAL A 366 -0.10 -17.38 -21.74
CA VAL A 366 -1.31 -16.72 -22.26
C VAL A 366 -0.95 -15.68 -23.33
N LEU A 367 0.12 -14.91 -23.13
CA LEU A 367 0.61 -13.92 -24.08
C LEU A 367 1.11 -14.55 -25.39
N SER A 368 1.59 -15.79 -25.36
CA SER A 368 1.97 -16.54 -26.57
C SER A 368 0.79 -16.77 -27.53
N LEU A 369 -0.45 -16.74 -27.02
CA LEU A 369 -1.67 -16.82 -27.83
C LEU A 369 -1.95 -15.53 -28.61
N TYR A 370 -1.17 -14.47 -28.38
CA TYR A 370 -1.36 -13.15 -28.96
C TYR A 370 -0.12 -12.67 -29.75
N PRO A 371 0.07 -13.13 -31.00
CA PRO A 371 1.25 -12.79 -31.83
C PRO A 371 1.41 -11.30 -32.17
N SER A 372 0.39 -10.47 -31.96
CA SER A 372 0.45 -9.03 -32.19
C SER A 372 1.21 -8.25 -31.12
N LEU A 373 1.61 -8.92 -30.02
CA LEU A 373 2.33 -8.30 -28.91
C LEU A 373 3.82 -8.66 -29.00
N VAL A 374 4.67 -7.65 -28.82
CA VAL A 374 6.12 -7.82 -28.76
C VAL A 374 6.52 -7.98 -27.29
N LEU A 375 7.03 -9.16 -26.93
CA LEU A 375 7.44 -9.48 -25.56
C LEU A 375 8.92 -9.13 -25.31
N PRO A 376 9.28 -8.62 -24.12
CA PRO A 376 10.67 -8.40 -23.73
C PRO A 376 11.48 -9.71 -23.73
N GLN A 377 12.72 -9.64 -24.24
CA GLN A 377 13.68 -10.75 -24.16
C GLN A 377 14.17 -10.91 -22.72
N THR A 378 13.38 -11.57 -21.87
CA THR A 378 13.75 -11.94 -20.51
C THR A 378 14.41 -13.33 -20.49
N HIS A 379 15.28 -13.59 -19.51
CA HIS A 379 15.96 -14.88 -19.38
C HIS A 379 15.00 -16.04 -19.06
N ILE A 380 13.74 -15.74 -18.77
CA ILE A 380 12.62 -16.69 -18.53
C ILE A 380 12.21 -17.42 -19.82
N ILE A 381 12.46 -16.84 -21.00
CA ILE A 381 12.08 -17.45 -22.30
C ILE A 381 12.91 -18.72 -22.58
N GLY A 382 14.02 -18.95 -21.85
CA GLY A 382 14.93 -20.07 -22.04
C GLY A 382 14.56 -21.40 -21.37
N GLU A 383 13.48 -21.50 -20.59
CA GLU A 383 13.12 -22.75 -19.89
C GLU A 383 11.84 -23.44 -20.39
N HIS A 384 11.05 -22.83 -21.28
CA HIS A 384 9.91 -23.53 -21.89
C HIS A 384 10.32 -24.52 -23.00
N ASP A 385 11.55 -24.42 -23.50
CA ASP A 385 12.15 -25.40 -24.44
C ASP A 385 12.90 -26.53 -23.70
N ARG A 386 12.86 -26.56 -22.36
CA ARG A 386 13.53 -27.57 -21.51
C ARG A 386 12.60 -28.40 -20.64
N LEU A 387 11.29 -28.35 -20.90
CA LEU A 387 10.34 -29.37 -20.37
C LEU A 387 10.36 -30.68 -21.19
N GLN A 388 11.35 -30.86 -22.08
CA GLN A 388 11.62 -32.13 -22.76
C GLN A 388 12.58 -33.06 -21.98
N ASP A 389 13.23 -32.61 -20.90
CA ASP A 389 14.17 -33.44 -20.13
C ASP A 389 13.93 -33.32 -18.62
N LEU A 390 12.95 -34.09 -18.11
CA LEU A 390 12.97 -34.54 -16.71
C LEU A 390 13.65 -35.93 -16.67
N PRO A 391 14.66 -36.14 -15.81
CA PRO A 391 15.44 -37.37 -15.80
C PRO A 391 14.59 -38.57 -15.37
N GLU A 392 14.52 -39.55 -16.26
CA GLU A 392 14.21 -40.94 -15.95
C GLU A 392 15.11 -41.42 -14.79
N LEU A 393 14.51 -41.62 -13.62
CA LEU A 393 14.99 -42.62 -12.67
C LEU A 393 13.92 -43.71 -12.55
N ALA A 394 14.07 -44.67 -13.46
CA ALA A 394 13.91 -46.11 -13.26
C ALA A 394 13.87 -46.54 -11.77
N ARG A 395 13.11 -47.53 -11.29
CA ARG A 395 12.73 -48.85 -11.86
C ARG A 395 11.94 -49.54 -10.74
N GLU A 396 10.73 -50.05 -10.96
CA GLU A 396 10.34 -51.48 -11.05
C GLU A 396 8.81 -51.48 -10.81
N SER A 397 7.91 -52.19 -11.51
CA SER A 397 7.99 -53.20 -12.58
C SER A 397 6.58 -53.39 -13.17
N SER A 398 6.50 -53.54 -14.50
CA SER A 398 5.60 -54.40 -15.32
C SER A 398 4.07 -54.34 -15.11
N ASP A 399 3.19 -54.33 -16.10
CA ASP A 399 3.28 -54.50 -17.56
C ASP A 399 1.93 -54.09 -18.18
N VAL A 400 1.90 -54.02 -19.51
CA VAL A 400 0.77 -53.79 -20.43
C VAL A 400 0.56 -52.34 -20.88
N THR A 401 1.18 -52.11 -22.04
CA THR A 401 1.10 -51.02 -23.01
C THR A 401 -0.32 -50.73 -23.53
N ASP A 402 -0.67 -49.45 -23.64
CA ASP A 402 -1.58 -48.95 -24.67
C ASP A 402 -1.04 -47.60 -25.17
N ASP A 403 -0.64 -47.58 -26.43
CA ASP A 403 -0.04 -46.44 -27.13
C ASP A 403 -1.06 -45.30 -27.26
N MET A 404 -0.76 -44.16 -26.62
CA MET A 404 -1.29 -42.86 -27.02
C MET A 404 -0.10 -41.96 -27.29
N GLU A 405 0.26 -41.86 -28.57
CA GLU A 405 1.23 -40.88 -29.05
C GLU A 405 0.86 -39.48 -28.51
N PRO A 406 1.80 -38.72 -27.96
CA PRO A 406 1.58 -37.31 -27.72
C PRO A 406 1.42 -36.66 -29.09
N TYR A 407 0.26 -36.04 -29.34
CA TYR A 407 0.07 -35.15 -30.48
C TYR A 407 1.19 -34.12 -30.47
N SER A 408 2.20 -34.38 -31.30
CA SER A 408 3.20 -33.41 -31.70
C SER A 408 2.44 -32.28 -32.37
N LEU A 409 2.67 -31.04 -31.92
CA LEU A 409 2.36 -29.87 -32.73
C LEU A 409 3.29 -29.92 -33.95
N GLN A 410 2.88 -30.68 -34.97
CA GLN A 410 3.36 -30.47 -36.32
C GLN A 410 2.86 -29.10 -36.74
N LEU A 411 3.69 -28.10 -36.49
CA LEU A 411 3.81 -26.95 -37.38
C LEU A 411 4.00 -27.52 -38.79
N HIS A 412 2.90 -27.66 -39.52
CA HIS A 412 2.95 -27.79 -40.95
C HIS A 412 3.58 -26.50 -41.47
N GLU A 413 4.88 -26.55 -41.75
CA GLU A 413 5.53 -25.68 -42.72
C GLU A 413 4.84 -25.92 -44.07
N THR A 414 3.71 -25.25 -44.29
CA THR A 414 3.26 -24.93 -45.64
C THR A 414 3.95 -23.63 -46.00
N ASP A 415 5.12 -23.79 -46.61
CA ASP A 415 5.65 -22.86 -47.61
C ASP A 415 4.51 -22.47 -48.57
N ASP A 416 4.47 -21.21 -48.99
CA ASP A 416 3.38 -20.52 -49.74
C ASP A 416 2.19 -19.98 -48.93
N LYS A 417 2.39 -18.91 -48.15
CA LYS A 417 1.43 -17.79 -48.08
C LYS A 417 2.13 -16.43 -47.97
N SER A 418 1.66 -15.49 -48.78
CA SER A 418 2.13 -14.12 -48.92
C SER A 418 2.10 -13.32 -47.61
N PRO A 419 2.99 -12.31 -47.43
CA PRO A 419 3.14 -11.54 -46.19
C PRO A 419 2.01 -10.50 -45.94
N LEU A 420 0.78 -10.75 -46.39
CA LEU A 420 -0.33 -9.79 -46.32
C LEU A 420 -1.61 -10.26 -45.61
N GLU A 421 -1.59 -11.42 -44.94
CA GLU A 421 -2.70 -11.86 -44.09
C GLU A 421 -2.23 -12.32 -42.70
N ILE A 422 -1.53 -11.44 -41.96
CA ILE A 422 -1.54 -11.54 -40.49
C ILE A 422 -2.96 -11.17 -40.06
N LYS A 423 -3.78 -12.19 -39.78
CA LYS A 423 -5.13 -12.08 -39.20
C LYS A 423 -5.12 -10.90 -38.22
N LYS A 424 -5.87 -9.83 -38.53
CA LYS A 424 -6.26 -8.83 -37.51
C LYS A 424 -6.88 -9.63 -36.37
N MET A 425 -6.13 -9.81 -35.29
CA MET A 425 -6.62 -10.49 -34.11
C MET A 425 -7.88 -9.76 -33.65
N SER A 426 -8.90 -10.51 -33.23
CA SER A 426 -10.19 -9.91 -32.96
C SER A 426 -10.04 -8.87 -31.85
N HIS A 427 -10.61 -7.69 -32.05
CA HIS A 427 -10.61 -6.62 -31.04
C HIS A 427 -11.15 -7.12 -29.68
N ASN A 428 -12.13 -8.04 -29.73
CA ASN A 428 -12.71 -8.68 -28.55
C ASN A 428 -11.70 -9.56 -27.79
N ALA A 429 -10.81 -10.27 -28.47
CA ALA A 429 -9.76 -11.07 -27.82
C ALA A 429 -8.77 -10.19 -27.06
N LEU A 430 -8.41 -9.03 -27.62
CA LEU A 430 -7.53 -8.06 -26.97
C LEU A 430 -8.19 -7.37 -25.78
N ILE A 431 -9.49 -7.05 -25.85
CA ILE A 431 -10.25 -6.53 -24.70
C ILE A 431 -10.28 -7.56 -23.56
N ALA A 432 -10.53 -8.83 -23.86
CA ALA A 432 -10.51 -9.89 -22.86
C ALA A 432 -9.13 -10.01 -22.21
N LEU A 433 -8.05 -9.91 -22.99
CA LEU A 433 -6.68 -9.88 -22.48
C LEU A 433 -6.42 -8.68 -21.56
N VAL A 434 -6.89 -7.48 -21.93
CA VAL A 434 -6.73 -6.27 -21.09
C VAL A 434 -7.38 -6.48 -19.73
N LYS A 435 -8.60 -7.03 -19.67
CA LYS A 435 -9.28 -7.35 -18.41
C LYS A 435 -8.49 -8.37 -17.59
N TYR A 436 -8.00 -9.43 -18.23
CA TYR A 436 -7.18 -10.47 -17.60
C TYR A 436 -5.90 -9.91 -16.98
N LEU A 437 -5.13 -9.13 -17.75
CA LEU A 437 -3.88 -8.54 -17.32
C LEU A 437 -4.08 -7.55 -16.17
N HIS A 438 -5.13 -6.71 -16.20
CA HIS A 438 -5.47 -5.83 -15.08
C HIS A 438 -5.76 -6.60 -13.79
N LYS A 439 -6.51 -7.71 -13.87
CA LYS A 439 -6.82 -8.57 -12.70
C LYS A 439 -5.56 -9.19 -12.11
N LYS A 440 -4.62 -9.67 -12.96
CA LYS A 440 -3.36 -10.27 -12.51
C LYS A 440 -2.32 -9.24 -12.04
N ARG A 441 -2.38 -8.01 -12.56
CA ARG A 441 -1.43 -6.92 -12.28
C ARG A 441 -1.23 -6.66 -10.79
N ASN A 442 -2.31 -6.52 -10.02
CA ASN A 442 -2.24 -6.17 -8.60
C ASN A 442 -1.36 -7.16 -7.81
N GLY A 443 -1.56 -8.47 -8.00
CA GLY A 443 -0.81 -9.49 -7.28
C GLY A 443 0.65 -9.66 -7.71
N ILE A 444 1.02 -9.22 -8.92
CA ILE A 444 2.41 -9.27 -9.42
C ILE A 444 3.18 -8.01 -9.00
N ILE A 445 2.55 -6.83 -9.08
CA ILE A 445 3.15 -5.58 -8.63
C ILE A 445 3.36 -5.60 -7.11
N GLU A 446 2.43 -6.16 -6.33
CA GLU A 446 2.64 -6.37 -4.88
C GLU A 446 3.85 -7.26 -4.60
N ARG A 447 4.05 -8.35 -5.36
CA ARG A 447 5.24 -9.21 -5.22
C ARG A 447 6.53 -8.50 -5.63
N ALA A 448 6.52 -7.81 -6.77
CA ALA A 448 7.67 -7.06 -7.26
C ALA A 448 8.08 -5.93 -6.31
N THR A 449 7.12 -5.24 -5.68
CA THR A 449 7.39 -4.20 -4.68
C THR A 449 7.86 -4.77 -3.34
N ALA A 450 7.33 -5.92 -2.91
CA ALA A 450 7.81 -6.63 -1.73
C ALA A 450 9.28 -7.05 -1.88
N GLU A 451 9.68 -7.61 -3.03
CA GLU A 451 11.07 -7.96 -3.31
C GLU A 451 12.01 -6.75 -3.23
N VAL A 452 11.59 -5.57 -3.70
CA VAL A 452 12.36 -4.32 -3.55
C VAL A 452 12.57 -3.96 -2.08
N THR A 453 11.54 -4.10 -1.24
CA THR A 453 11.70 -3.83 0.20
C THR A 453 12.63 -4.82 0.88
N GLU A 454 12.60 -6.11 0.49
CA GLU A 454 13.50 -7.13 1.04
C GLU A 454 14.95 -6.95 0.58
N GLU A 455 15.18 -6.58 -0.69
CA GLU A 455 16.51 -6.25 -1.22
C GLU A 455 17.09 -4.97 -0.59
N VAL A 456 16.29 -3.93 -0.39
CA VAL A 456 16.74 -2.69 0.26
C VAL A 456 17.03 -2.94 1.75
N VAL A 457 16.22 -3.75 2.44
CA VAL A 457 16.45 -4.14 3.84
C VAL A 457 17.69 -5.02 3.95
N SER A 458 17.86 -6.03 3.11
CA SER A 458 19.05 -6.89 3.11
C SER A 458 20.32 -6.13 2.68
N GLY A 459 20.22 -5.18 1.75
CA GLY A 459 21.28 -4.26 1.39
C GLY A 459 21.68 -3.31 2.53
N ALA A 460 20.71 -2.79 3.29
CA ALA A 460 20.98 -1.98 4.48
C ALA A 460 21.62 -2.80 5.61
N VAL A 461 21.20 -4.06 5.80
CA VAL A 461 21.80 -5.00 6.76
C VAL A 461 23.23 -5.35 6.33
N HIS A 462 23.49 -5.55 5.04
CA HIS A 462 24.85 -5.76 4.52
C HIS A 462 25.74 -4.52 4.67
N HIS A 463 25.23 -3.31 4.44
CA HIS A 463 25.95 -2.08 4.72
C HIS A 463 26.26 -1.89 6.21
N SER A 464 25.38 -2.36 7.10
CA SER A 464 25.63 -2.35 8.55
C SER A 464 26.70 -3.37 9.00
N SER A 465 26.80 -4.53 8.32
CA SER A 465 27.88 -5.50 8.57
C SER A 465 29.25 -5.01 8.10
N ILE A 466 29.32 -4.23 7.01
CA ILE A 466 30.60 -3.71 6.46
C ILE A 466 31.27 -2.68 7.40
N LEU A 467 30.52 -2.06 8.32
CA LEU A 467 31.08 -1.15 9.33
C LEU A 467 31.61 -1.88 10.58
N SER A 468 31.47 -3.21 10.67
CA SER A 468 31.86 -4.00 11.85
C SER A 468 33.13 -4.86 11.70
N GLU A 469 33.71 -4.96 10.49
CA GLU A 469 34.92 -5.76 10.25
C GLU A 469 36.04 -4.92 9.60
N SER A 470 36.65 -4.05 10.39
CA SER A 470 38.03 -3.64 10.15
C SER A 470 38.93 -4.47 11.07
N TYR A 471 39.60 -5.50 10.51
CA TYR A 471 40.86 -6.14 10.93
C TYR A 471 40.88 -7.63 10.53
N ARG A 472 41.17 -7.94 9.25
CA ARG A 472 42.17 -8.97 8.89
C ARG A 472 42.52 -8.99 7.40
N SER A 473 43.76 -9.40 7.17
CA SER A 473 44.60 -9.18 5.99
C SER A 473 44.41 -10.19 4.84
N LYS A 474 44.32 -9.64 3.62
CA LYS A 474 44.81 -10.09 2.29
C LYS A 474 45.13 -11.57 2.05
N LYS A 475 44.50 -12.15 1.02
CA LYS A 475 45.14 -12.83 -0.15
C LYS A 475 44.20 -12.76 -1.38
N PRO A 476 44.71 -12.56 -2.62
CA PRO A 476 43.90 -12.48 -3.83
C PRO A 476 43.89 -13.83 -4.56
N ASN A 477 42.71 -14.37 -4.92
CA ASN A 477 42.53 -15.08 -6.19
C ASN A 477 41.07 -15.49 -6.48
N LYS A 478 40.79 -15.45 -7.79
CA LYS A 478 39.61 -15.91 -8.54
C LYS A 478 38.34 -15.06 -8.45
N LYS A 479 38.19 -14.26 -9.52
CA LYS A 479 36.95 -13.73 -10.08
C LYS A 479 35.80 -14.74 -9.89
N ARG A 480 34.92 -14.48 -8.93
CA ARG A 480 33.56 -15.01 -8.93
C ARG A 480 32.70 -13.85 -9.40
N ALA A 481 32.19 -13.97 -10.62
CA ALA A 481 31.24 -13.01 -11.16
C ALA A 481 30.04 -12.95 -10.21
N GLN A 482 29.77 -11.78 -9.64
CA GLN A 482 28.48 -11.47 -9.06
C GLN A 482 27.53 -11.28 -10.24
N THR A 483 26.82 -12.34 -10.61
CA THR A 483 25.58 -12.22 -11.37
C THR A 483 24.57 -11.53 -10.47
N HIS A 484 24.25 -10.27 -10.79
CA HIS A 484 23.05 -9.62 -10.32
C HIS A 484 21.86 -10.55 -10.64
N THR A 485 21.23 -11.11 -9.62
CA THR A 485 19.95 -11.80 -9.74
C THR A 485 18.92 -10.75 -10.10
N SER A 486 18.50 -10.69 -11.37
CA SER A 486 17.25 -10.04 -11.74
C SER A 486 16.12 -10.80 -11.03
N SER A 487 15.27 -10.09 -10.30
CA SER A 487 14.20 -10.76 -9.55
C SER A 487 13.09 -11.20 -10.52
N ILE A 488 12.64 -12.45 -10.37
CA ILE A 488 11.67 -13.10 -11.27
C ILE A 488 10.35 -12.31 -11.31
N ALA A 489 9.90 -11.75 -10.18
CA ALA A 489 8.67 -10.97 -10.15
C ALA A 489 8.79 -9.64 -10.91
N ARG A 490 9.98 -9.04 -10.98
CA ARG A 490 10.22 -7.83 -11.77
C ARG A 490 10.24 -8.11 -13.26
N GLU A 491 10.88 -9.19 -13.69
CA GLU A 491 10.82 -9.61 -15.10
C GLU A 491 9.39 -9.96 -15.52
N MET A 492 8.60 -10.56 -14.62
CA MET A 492 7.18 -10.81 -14.88
C MET A 492 6.37 -9.51 -14.93
N ALA A 493 6.66 -8.54 -14.06
CA ALA A 493 6.03 -7.23 -14.08
C ALA A 493 6.35 -6.43 -15.35
N THR A 494 7.59 -6.52 -15.86
CA THR A 494 7.99 -5.85 -17.11
C THR A 494 7.27 -6.44 -18.30
N VAL A 495 7.19 -7.78 -18.41
CA VAL A 495 6.43 -8.46 -19.45
C VAL A 495 4.95 -8.06 -19.38
N LEU A 496 4.35 -8.10 -18.19
CA LEU A 496 2.94 -7.76 -17.99
C LEU A 496 2.63 -6.31 -18.40
N ASP A 497 3.34 -5.32 -17.84
CA ASP A 497 3.05 -3.90 -18.08
C ASP A 497 3.34 -3.52 -19.55
N THR A 498 4.38 -4.10 -20.18
CA THR A 498 4.70 -3.90 -21.60
C THR A 498 3.59 -4.43 -22.50
N SER A 499 3.13 -5.67 -22.26
CA SER A 499 2.03 -6.28 -23.01
C SER A 499 0.71 -5.57 -22.78
N LEU A 500 0.44 -5.11 -21.55
CA LEU A 500 -0.76 -4.37 -21.21
C LEU A 500 -0.81 -3.02 -21.93
N LEU A 501 0.31 -2.28 -21.97
CA LEU A 501 0.40 -1.02 -22.71
C LEU A 501 0.11 -1.24 -24.20
N GLN A 502 0.75 -2.23 -24.82
CA GLN A 502 0.52 -2.56 -26.22
C GLN A 502 -0.95 -2.96 -26.49
N ALA A 503 -1.55 -3.79 -25.63
CA ALA A 503 -2.95 -4.21 -25.75
C ALA A 503 -3.95 -3.05 -25.59
N LEU A 504 -3.68 -2.10 -24.68
CA LEU A 504 -4.49 -0.88 -24.50
C LEU A 504 -4.46 0.01 -25.74
N ILE A 505 -3.29 0.17 -26.36
CA ILE A 505 -3.14 0.95 -27.59
C ILE A 505 -3.80 0.24 -28.78
N LEU A 506 -3.62 -1.08 -28.92
CA LEU A 506 -4.29 -1.88 -29.95
C LEU A 506 -5.81 -1.84 -29.87
N THR A 507 -6.37 -1.62 -28.68
CA THR A 507 -7.82 -1.49 -28.44
C THR A 507 -8.32 -0.04 -28.49
N GLY A 508 -7.45 0.93 -28.76
CA GLY A 508 -7.82 2.36 -28.84
C GLY A 508 -8.09 3.02 -27.47
N GLN A 509 -7.65 2.39 -26.37
CA GLN A 509 -7.86 2.87 -25.00
C GLN A 509 -6.66 3.71 -24.52
N SER A 510 -6.31 4.78 -25.26
CA SER A 510 -5.13 5.61 -24.95
C SER A 510 -5.22 6.33 -23.60
N SER A 511 -6.43 6.59 -23.08
CA SER A 511 -6.61 7.15 -21.73
C SER A 511 -6.20 6.18 -20.62
N GLY A 512 -6.52 4.89 -20.78
CA GLY A 512 -6.12 3.84 -19.84
C GLY A 512 -4.60 3.62 -19.84
N ALA A 513 -3.97 3.72 -21.01
CA ALA A 513 -2.51 3.69 -21.13
C ALA A 513 -1.83 4.84 -20.36
N ILE A 514 -2.37 6.06 -20.43
CA ILE A 514 -1.86 7.21 -19.68
C ILE A 514 -2.03 7.01 -18.16
N GLU A 515 -3.16 6.45 -17.72
CA GLU A 515 -3.39 6.17 -16.29
C GLU A 515 -2.42 5.11 -15.75
N LEU A 516 -2.15 4.07 -16.54
CA LEU A 516 -1.14 3.05 -16.23
C LEU A 516 0.24 3.67 -16.01
N LEU A 517 0.68 4.53 -16.95
CA LEU A 517 2.01 5.15 -16.92
C LEU A 517 2.17 6.21 -15.83
N LYS A 518 1.09 6.89 -15.43
CA LYS A 518 1.09 7.81 -14.28
C LYS A 518 1.30 7.10 -12.94
N GLY A 519 0.93 5.83 -12.86
CA GLY A 519 1.17 4.99 -11.69
C GLY A 519 2.56 4.33 -11.68
N LEU A 520 2.83 3.52 -10.65
CA LEU A 520 3.99 2.63 -10.63
C LEU A 520 3.89 1.65 -11.80
N ASN A 521 4.88 1.66 -12.69
CA ASN A 521 4.93 0.85 -13.91
C ASN A 521 6.33 0.26 -14.13
N TYR A 522 6.39 -0.90 -14.78
CA TYR A 522 7.62 -1.61 -15.12
C TYR A 522 7.80 -1.77 -16.65
N CYS A 523 7.15 -0.93 -17.46
CA CYS A 523 7.18 -1.02 -18.92
C CYS A 523 8.62 -1.04 -19.48
N ASP A 524 8.88 -1.89 -20.48
CA ASP A 524 10.15 -1.88 -21.20
C ASP A 524 10.22 -0.65 -22.12
N LEU A 525 11.13 0.25 -21.79
CA LEU A 525 11.33 1.52 -22.50
C LEU A 525 11.61 1.36 -23.99
N LYS A 526 12.40 0.36 -24.39
CA LYS A 526 12.84 0.23 -25.80
C LYS A 526 11.68 -0.23 -26.66
N ILE A 527 11.01 -1.29 -26.20
CA ILE A 527 9.89 -1.89 -26.94
C ILE A 527 8.71 -0.94 -26.99
N CYS A 528 8.35 -0.32 -25.86
CA CYS A 528 7.23 0.62 -25.82
C CYS A 528 7.51 1.87 -26.67
N LYS A 529 8.76 2.36 -26.70
CA LYS A 529 9.14 3.50 -27.56
C LYS A 529 8.94 3.19 -29.04
N GLU A 530 9.57 2.12 -29.54
CA GLU A 530 9.49 1.71 -30.95
C GLU A 530 8.03 1.49 -31.37
N PHE A 531 7.25 0.81 -30.52
CA PHE A 531 5.84 0.53 -30.77
C PHE A 531 4.95 1.78 -30.83
N LEU A 532 5.20 2.78 -29.97
CA LEU A 532 4.43 4.03 -29.94
C LEU A 532 4.83 4.98 -31.08
N GLU A 533 6.11 5.01 -31.45
CA GLU A 533 6.63 5.80 -32.58
C GLU A 533 6.04 5.30 -33.91
N GLU A 534 6.00 3.99 -34.14
CA GLU A 534 5.37 3.39 -35.34
C GLU A 534 3.89 3.78 -35.51
N ARG A 535 3.19 4.03 -34.41
CA ARG A 535 1.75 4.32 -34.38
C ARG A 535 1.40 5.80 -34.25
N SER A 536 2.40 6.67 -34.11
CA SER A 536 2.23 8.12 -33.90
C SER A 536 1.44 8.50 -32.64
N ASP A 537 1.46 7.67 -31.59
CA ASP A 537 0.77 7.93 -30.31
C ASP A 537 1.63 8.77 -29.34
N TYR A 538 1.96 10.00 -29.77
CA TYR A 538 2.94 10.86 -29.07
C TYR A 538 2.52 11.26 -27.64
N MET A 539 1.22 11.35 -27.34
CA MET A 539 0.75 11.70 -25.99
C MET A 539 1.07 10.62 -24.96
N VAL A 540 1.01 9.35 -25.35
CA VAL A 540 1.35 8.22 -24.48
C VAL A 540 2.87 8.11 -24.35
N LEU A 541 3.60 8.38 -25.43
CA LEU A 541 5.06 8.42 -25.43
C LEU A 541 5.62 9.53 -24.50
N LEU A 542 5.00 10.71 -24.47
CA LEU A 542 5.36 11.78 -23.55
C LEU A 542 5.16 11.38 -22.08
N GLU A 543 4.08 10.67 -21.76
CA GLU A 543 3.87 10.17 -20.39
C GLU A 543 4.84 9.02 -20.06
N LEU A 544 5.22 8.17 -21.04
CA LEU A 544 6.24 7.12 -20.86
C LEU A 544 7.62 7.72 -20.53
N TYR A 545 8.03 8.78 -21.24
CA TYR A 545 9.28 9.46 -20.91
C TYR A 545 9.22 10.15 -19.56
N LYS A 546 8.07 10.73 -19.21
CA LYS A 546 7.86 11.35 -17.90
C LYS A 546 7.91 10.34 -16.75
N SER A 547 7.34 9.15 -16.93
CA SER A 547 7.35 8.09 -15.90
C SER A 547 8.75 7.49 -15.67
N ASN A 548 9.64 7.59 -16.66
CA ASN A 548 11.02 7.11 -16.61
C ASN A 548 12.06 8.21 -16.36
N GLU A 549 11.65 9.41 -15.95
CA GLU A 549 12.52 10.57 -15.67
C GLU A 549 13.36 11.06 -16.87
N MET A 550 13.00 10.65 -18.10
CA MET A 550 13.65 11.04 -19.36
C MET A 550 13.11 12.39 -19.87
N HIS A 551 13.27 13.43 -19.06
CA HIS A 551 12.66 14.74 -19.32
C HIS A 551 13.30 15.48 -20.52
N ARG A 552 14.58 15.24 -20.81
CA ARG A 552 15.27 15.87 -21.96
C ARG A 552 14.67 15.38 -23.28
N GLU A 553 14.53 14.08 -23.42
CA GLU A 553 13.99 13.42 -24.61
C GLU A 553 12.51 13.78 -24.82
N ALA A 554 11.73 13.85 -23.72
CA ALA A 554 10.34 14.32 -23.78
C ALA A 554 10.22 15.76 -24.30
N LEU A 555 11.09 16.66 -23.82
CA LEU A 555 11.09 18.07 -24.22
C LEU A 555 11.61 18.26 -25.65
N GLN A 556 12.59 17.46 -26.08
CA GLN A 556 13.03 17.42 -27.49
C GLN A 556 11.90 17.00 -28.41
N LEU A 557 11.17 15.92 -28.08
CA LEU A 557 10.01 15.48 -28.85
C LEU A 557 8.90 16.54 -28.87
N LEU A 558 8.61 17.17 -27.73
CA LEU A 558 7.64 18.27 -27.65
C LEU A 558 8.02 19.46 -28.54
N ASN A 559 9.30 19.85 -28.54
CA ASN A 559 9.80 20.91 -29.42
C ASN A 559 9.67 20.52 -30.89
N GLN A 560 10.04 19.30 -31.26
CA GLN A 560 9.90 18.78 -32.62
C GLN A 560 8.44 18.79 -33.09
N LEU A 561 7.50 18.30 -32.28
CA LEU A 561 6.07 18.29 -32.61
C LEU A 561 5.47 19.70 -32.73
N VAL A 562 5.96 20.66 -31.92
CA VAL A 562 5.57 22.08 -32.02
C VAL A 562 6.16 22.76 -33.27
N GLU A 563 7.27 22.28 -33.81
CA GLU A 563 7.84 22.75 -35.08
C GLU A 563 7.16 22.13 -36.30
N GLU A 564 6.92 20.82 -36.28
CA GLU A 564 6.25 20.08 -37.35
C GLU A 564 4.79 20.53 -37.54
N SER A 565 4.07 20.81 -36.45
CA SER A 565 2.71 21.37 -36.49
C SER A 565 2.63 22.76 -37.13
N LYS A 566 3.75 23.48 -37.26
CA LYS A 566 3.82 24.75 -38.02
C LYS A 566 4.12 24.55 -39.50
N ALA A 567 4.84 23.48 -39.86
CA ALA A 567 5.21 23.19 -41.24
C ALA A 567 4.01 22.65 -42.06
N GLU A 568 3.09 21.94 -41.42
CA GLU A 568 1.95 21.28 -42.07
C GLU A 568 0.65 22.11 -42.13
N MET A 569 0.75 23.44 -42.12
CA MET A 569 -0.41 24.35 -42.07
C MET A 569 -1.30 24.36 -43.33
N GLY A 570 -1.29 23.29 -44.15
CA GLY A 570 -2.00 23.17 -45.41
C GLY A 570 -2.76 21.85 -45.69
N LYS A 571 -2.74 20.82 -44.82
CA LYS A 571 -3.55 19.60 -45.05
C LYS A 571 -4.19 19.07 -43.76
N ASN A 572 -5.44 18.66 -43.89
CA ASN A 572 -6.36 18.32 -42.79
C ASN A 572 -5.97 17.07 -41.98
N ASP A 573 -6.52 17.07 -40.76
CA ASP A 573 -6.80 15.93 -39.88
C ASP A 573 -5.62 15.21 -39.20
N PHE A 574 -4.94 15.92 -38.29
CA PHE A 574 -4.37 15.27 -37.10
C PHE A 574 -4.85 15.93 -35.81
N ASN A 575 -5.33 15.07 -34.91
CA ASN A 575 -6.01 15.39 -33.68
C ASN A 575 -5.01 15.97 -32.65
N LYS A 576 -5.31 17.17 -32.13
CA LYS A 576 -4.56 17.99 -31.15
C LYS A 576 -3.38 18.79 -31.70
N LYS A 577 -3.62 20.09 -31.86
CA LYS A 577 -2.58 21.12 -32.05
C LYS A 577 -1.67 21.15 -30.83
N PHE A 578 -0.42 20.73 -31.00
CA PHE A 578 0.62 20.93 -29.99
C PHE A 578 0.93 22.43 -29.89
N ASN A 579 0.71 23.01 -28.71
CA ASN A 579 0.93 24.45 -28.47
C ASN A 579 2.15 24.66 -27.57
N PRO A 580 2.84 25.81 -27.67
CA PRO A 580 3.91 26.19 -26.74
C PRO A 580 3.49 26.18 -25.26
N GLN A 581 2.19 26.30 -24.98
CA GLN A 581 1.60 26.19 -23.66
C GLN A 581 1.74 24.78 -23.04
N MET A 582 1.77 23.71 -23.86
CA MET A 582 1.99 22.34 -23.38
C MET A 582 3.42 22.14 -22.86
N ILE A 583 4.40 22.88 -23.41
CA ILE A 583 5.77 22.90 -22.89
C ILE A 583 5.77 23.53 -21.50
N ILE A 584 5.07 24.66 -21.30
CA ILE A 584 4.94 25.31 -20.00
C ILE A 584 4.24 24.38 -18.98
N GLU A 585 3.18 23.69 -19.38
CA GLU A 585 2.48 22.72 -18.54
C GLU A 585 3.38 21.52 -18.16
N TYR A 586 4.23 21.05 -19.07
CA TYR A 586 5.19 19.99 -18.80
C TYR A 586 6.33 20.45 -17.88
N LEU A 587 6.80 21.70 -18.04
CA LEU A 587 7.87 22.29 -17.24
C LEU A 587 7.45 22.65 -15.81
N ARG A 588 6.16 22.96 -15.57
CA ARG A 588 5.65 23.39 -14.26
C ARG A 588 5.96 22.39 -13.12
N PRO A 589 5.72 21.07 -13.23
CA PRO A 589 6.15 20.10 -12.22
C PRO A 589 7.67 19.99 -12.06
N LEU A 590 8.44 20.20 -13.15
CA LEU A 590 9.90 20.04 -13.16
C LEU A 590 10.65 21.16 -12.46
N CYS A 591 10.00 22.31 -12.22
CA CYS A 591 10.56 23.44 -11.47
C CYS A 591 11.09 23.05 -10.08
N ARG A 592 10.55 21.98 -9.47
CA ARG A 592 11.00 21.47 -8.15
C ARG A 592 12.10 20.43 -8.23
N SER A 593 12.15 19.68 -9.32
CA SER A 593 13.01 18.50 -9.46
C SER A 593 14.33 18.82 -10.15
N ASP A 594 14.27 19.54 -11.27
CA ASP A 594 15.47 19.93 -12.04
C ASP A 594 15.33 21.35 -12.62
N PRO A 595 15.68 22.39 -11.84
CA PRO A 595 15.58 23.78 -12.28
C PRO A 595 16.55 24.12 -13.43
N MET A 596 17.64 23.36 -13.63
CA MET A 596 18.59 23.61 -14.72
C MET A 596 17.99 23.22 -16.07
N LEU A 597 17.35 22.06 -16.13
CA LEU A 597 16.67 21.61 -17.36
C LEU A 597 15.52 22.54 -17.76
N VAL A 598 14.80 23.08 -16.78
CA VAL A 598 13.73 24.07 -17.01
C VAL A 598 14.30 25.32 -17.68
N LEU A 599 15.42 25.85 -17.20
CA LEU A 599 16.05 27.06 -17.77
C LEU A 599 16.56 26.82 -19.19
N GLU A 600 17.23 25.69 -19.44
CA GLU A 600 17.70 25.31 -20.78
C GLU A 600 16.53 25.19 -21.77
N SER A 601 15.46 24.52 -21.36
CA SER A 601 14.30 24.26 -22.21
C SER A 601 13.36 25.47 -22.33
N SER A 602 13.44 26.43 -21.41
CA SER A 602 12.65 27.67 -21.43
C SER A 602 13.11 28.66 -22.50
N LEU A 603 14.30 28.49 -23.07
CA LEU A 603 14.85 29.39 -24.09
C LEU A 603 13.91 29.51 -25.30
N TYR A 604 13.34 28.39 -25.74
CA TYR A 604 12.40 28.34 -26.85
C TYR A 604 11.06 29.03 -26.55
N VAL A 605 10.63 29.01 -25.29
CA VAL A 605 9.36 29.58 -24.83
C VAL A 605 9.50 31.06 -24.54
N LEU A 606 10.66 31.50 -24.03
CA LEU A 606 10.93 32.89 -23.64
C LEU A 606 10.82 33.86 -24.82
N GLU A 607 11.29 33.47 -26.00
CA GLU A 607 11.20 34.29 -27.22
C GLU A 607 9.77 34.45 -27.75
N ARG A 608 8.88 33.49 -27.44
CA ARG A 608 7.53 33.42 -28.03
C ARG A 608 6.44 33.89 -27.08
N ASN A 609 6.54 33.53 -25.79
CA ASN A 609 5.57 33.85 -24.73
C ASN A 609 6.31 34.36 -23.46
N PRO A 610 6.76 35.62 -23.44
CA PRO A 610 7.55 36.16 -22.33
C PRO A 610 6.74 36.33 -21.03
N SER A 611 5.45 36.63 -21.11
CA SER A 611 4.57 36.79 -19.93
C SER A 611 4.43 35.48 -19.14
N ASP A 612 4.08 34.40 -19.82
CA ASP A 612 3.77 33.11 -19.22
C ASP A 612 5.05 32.43 -18.69
N THR A 613 6.19 32.72 -19.33
CA THR A 613 7.51 32.26 -18.86
C THR A 613 7.93 32.97 -17.58
N ILE A 614 7.65 34.28 -17.46
CA ILE A 614 7.87 35.03 -16.21
C ILE A 614 6.95 34.53 -15.11
N GLU A 615 5.68 34.23 -15.42
CA GLU A 615 4.75 33.62 -14.45
C GLU A 615 5.23 32.23 -14.00
N LEU A 616 5.76 31.41 -14.90
CA LEU A 616 6.38 30.11 -14.55
C LEU A 616 7.55 30.29 -13.57
N PHE A 617 8.42 31.28 -13.79
CA PHE A 617 9.55 31.57 -12.91
C PHE A 617 9.15 32.18 -11.55
N LEU A 618 8.00 32.86 -11.47
CA LEU A 618 7.48 33.45 -10.23
C LEU A 618 6.65 32.48 -9.40
N SER A 619 5.99 31.51 -10.05
CA SER A 619 4.98 30.65 -9.41
C SER A 619 5.57 29.48 -8.63
N GLU A 620 6.73 28.92 -9.01
CA GLU A 620 7.23 27.68 -8.39
C GLU A 620 8.75 27.66 -8.19
N ASN A 621 9.19 27.56 -6.91
CA ASN A 621 10.45 27.06 -6.32
C ASN A 621 11.81 27.09 -7.09
N VAL A 622 11.95 27.76 -8.21
CA VAL A 622 13.24 27.95 -8.89
C VAL A 622 14.04 29.01 -8.12
N PRO A 623 15.34 28.78 -7.83
CA PRO A 623 16.17 29.77 -7.15
C PRO A 623 16.22 31.09 -7.94
N ALA A 624 15.75 32.17 -7.32
CA ALA A 624 15.66 33.49 -7.96
C ALA A 624 17.02 34.02 -8.46
N ASP A 625 18.13 33.65 -7.80
CA ASP A 625 19.48 34.01 -8.24
C ASP A 625 19.83 33.41 -9.61
N LEU A 626 19.38 32.17 -9.86
CA LEU A 626 19.65 31.45 -11.10
C LEU A 626 18.79 32.03 -12.25
N VAL A 627 17.51 32.27 -12.00
CA VAL A 627 16.60 32.94 -12.96
C VAL A 627 17.13 34.33 -13.32
N ASN A 628 17.58 35.09 -12.33
CA ASN A 628 18.11 36.43 -12.53
C ASN A 628 19.40 36.40 -13.37
N SER A 629 20.30 35.44 -13.14
CA SER A 629 21.49 35.26 -13.98
C SER A 629 21.15 34.88 -15.43
N TYR A 630 20.12 34.05 -15.62
CA TYR A 630 19.63 33.63 -16.92
C TYR A 630 18.98 34.77 -17.70
N LEU A 631 18.11 35.54 -17.05
CA LEU A 631 17.49 36.74 -17.63
C LEU A 631 18.53 37.80 -17.98
N LYS A 632 19.57 37.96 -17.14
CA LYS A 632 20.69 38.87 -17.44
C LYS A 632 21.44 38.50 -18.72
N GLN A 633 21.55 37.21 -19.04
CA GLN A 633 22.27 36.73 -20.23
C GLN A 633 21.42 36.76 -21.49
N HIS A 634 20.13 36.40 -21.39
CA HIS A 634 19.27 36.19 -22.56
C HIS A 634 18.21 37.28 -22.78
N ALA A 635 17.72 37.96 -21.73
CA ALA A 635 16.64 38.96 -21.82
C ALA A 635 16.73 40.07 -20.73
N PRO A 636 17.70 41.01 -20.84
CA PRO A 636 17.95 42.02 -19.79
C PRO A 636 16.79 43.03 -19.61
N ASN A 637 15.97 43.22 -20.64
CA ASN A 637 14.77 44.05 -20.60
C ASN A 637 13.65 43.50 -19.70
N LEU A 638 13.62 42.18 -19.48
CA LEU A 638 12.63 41.52 -18.63
C LEU A 638 13.13 41.34 -17.18
N GLN A 639 14.42 41.57 -16.95
CA GLN A 639 15.07 41.41 -15.64
C GLN A 639 14.49 42.35 -14.58
N SER A 640 14.30 43.63 -14.91
CA SER A 640 13.73 44.62 -13.97
C SER A 640 12.27 44.29 -13.64
N THR A 641 11.47 43.89 -14.63
CA THR A 641 10.08 43.47 -14.45
C THR A 641 9.96 42.23 -13.58
N TYR A 642 10.83 41.23 -13.77
CA TYR A 642 10.88 40.03 -12.93
C TYR A 642 11.21 40.36 -11.48
N LEU A 643 12.25 41.18 -11.25
CA LEU A 643 12.66 41.60 -9.90
C LEU A 643 11.58 42.45 -9.21
N GLU A 644 10.88 43.32 -9.94
CA GLU A 644 9.75 44.11 -9.43
C GLU A 644 8.58 43.21 -8.97
N LEU A 645 8.17 42.26 -9.81
CA LEU A 645 7.10 41.31 -9.49
C LEU A 645 7.47 40.42 -8.30
N MET A 646 8.70 39.91 -8.26
CA MET A 646 9.21 39.11 -7.15
C MET A 646 9.23 39.89 -5.82
N LEU A 647 9.63 41.16 -5.83
CA LEU A 647 9.61 42.01 -4.63
C LEU A 647 8.18 42.35 -4.18
N SER A 648 7.25 42.53 -5.11
CA SER A 648 5.84 42.79 -4.76
C SER A 648 5.12 41.59 -4.15
N MET A 649 5.55 40.37 -4.48
CA MET A 649 4.92 39.13 -4.02
C MET A 649 5.52 38.52 -2.75
N SER A 650 6.78 38.84 -2.41
CA SER A 650 7.52 38.16 -1.34
C SER A 650 7.24 38.76 0.05
N VAL A 651 6.44 38.04 0.84
CA VAL A 651 6.16 38.37 2.26
C VAL A 651 7.30 37.94 3.20
N SER A 652 8.23 37.10 2.72
CA SER A 652 9.34 36.54 3.52
C SER A 652 10.70 36.86 2.90
N GLY A 653 11.57 37.48 3.72
CA GLY A 653 13.00 37.77 3.50
C GLY A 653 13.58 37.52 2.11
N ILE A 654 13.57 38.55 1.26
CA ILE A 654 14.23 38.54 -0.04
C ILE A 654 15.75 38.47 0.14
N ASN A 655 16.43 37.78 -0.78
CA ASN A 655 17.89 37.76 -0.85
C ASN A 655 18.44 39.20 -1.00
N PRO A 656 19.29 39.70 -0.07
CA PRO A 656 19.86 41.05 -0.15
C PRO A 656 20.64 41.30 -1.45
N ASN A 657 21.18 40.25 -2.08
CA ASN A 657 21.90 40.37 -3.34
C ASN A 657 20.99 40.77 -4.50
N LEU A 658 19.77 40.20 -4.59
CA LEU A 658 18.79 40.53 -5.63
C LEU A 658 18.25 41.95 -5.44
N GLN A 659 18.05 42.37 -4.19
CA GLN A 659 17.70 43.74 -3.86
C GLN A 659 18.81 44.72 -4.26
N ASN A 660 20.07 44.37 -3.97
CA ASN A 660 21.22 45.17 -4.39
C ASN A 660 21.25 45.27 -5.93
N GLU A 661 21.05 44.17 -6.67
CA GLU A 661 21.02 44.23 -8.14
C GLU A 661 19.90 45.13 -8.69
N LEU A 662 18.69 45.07 -8.13
CA LEU A 662 17.62 45.99 -8.54
C LEU A 662 17.98 47.46 -8.25
N VAL A 663 18.55 47.74 -7.07
CA VAL A 663 19.00 49.09 -6.71
C VAL A 663 20.11 49.56 -7.65
N GLN A 664 21.02 48.67 -8.06
CA GLN A 664 22.07 49.01 -9.03
C GLN A 664 21.48 49.30 -10.42
N LEU A 665 20.44 48.56 -10.87
CA LEU A 665 19.73 48.79 -12.14
C LEU A 665 19.01 50.15 -12.15
N TYR A 666 18.22 50.44 -11.12
CA TYR A 666 17.59 51.76 -10.96
C TYR A 666 18.62 52.88 -10.84
N LEU A 667 19.71 52.66 -10.12
CA LEU A 667 20.78 53.65 -10.02
C LEU A 667 21.46 53.90 -11.37
N SER A 668 21.72 52.86 -12.19
CA SER A 668 22.27 53.08 -13.54
C SER A 668 21.30 53.90 -14.40
N GLU A 669 20.01 53.55 -14.41
CA GLU A 669 19.00 54.29 -15.17
C GLU A 669 18.89 55.75 -14.70
N VAL A 670 18.92 56.00 -13.39
CA VAL A 670 18.86 57.35 -12.80
C VAL A 670 20.14 58.14 -13.08
N LEU A 671 21.31 57.50 -13.05
CA LEU A 671 22.59 58.14 -13.38
C LEU A 671 22.69 58.49 -14.86
N ASP A 672 22.21 57.62 -15.75
CA ASP A 672 22.18 57.90 -17.18
C ASP A 672 21.16 59.02 -17.50
N TRP A 673 20.01 59.01 -16.83
CA TRP A 673 19.05 60.12 -16.90
C TRP A 673 19.62 61.45 -16.36
N HIS A 674 20.38 61.41 -15.26
CA HIS A 674 21.08 62.59 -14.72
C HIS A 674 22.17 63.10 -15.65
N LYS A 675 22.96 62.22 -16.30
CA LYS A 675 23.98 62.64 -17.28
C LYS A 675 23.33 63.41 -18.44
N ILE A 676 22.24 62.88 -18.99
CA ILE A 676 21.48 63.52 -20.08
C ILE A 676 21.01 64.93 -19.63
N LEU A 677 20.35 65.04 -18.47
CA LEU A 677 19.84 66.33 -17.99
C LEU A 677 20.92 67.33 -17.56
N LYS A 678 22.07 66.85 -17.10
CA LYS A 678 23.22 67.69 -16.76
C LYS A 678 23.87 68.28 -18.01
N GLU A 679 23.98 67.49 -19.08
CA GLU A 679 24.44 67.95 -20.39
C GLU A 679 23.47 68.99 -20.99
N GLU A 680 22.17 68.83 -20.72
CA GLU A 680 21.13 69.79 -21.13
C GLU A 680 20.99 71.02 -20.20
N GLY A 681 21.66 71.06 -19.05
CA GLY A 681 21.59 72.16 -18.08
C GLY A 681 20.28 72.27 -17.30
N ASN A 682 19.38 71.29 -17.41
CA ASN A 682 18.02 71.31 -16.85
C ASN A 682 17.89 70.58 -15.49
N TRP A 683 19.00 70.17 -14.87
CA TRP A 683 18.95 69.45 -13.60
C TRP A 683 18.52 70.34 -12.44
N THR A 684 17.45 69.94 -11.75
CA THR A 684 17.11 70.48 -10.41
C THR A 684 16.90 69.33 -9.43
N GLU A 685 17.38 69.49 -8.20
CA GLU A 685 17.28 68.46 -7.16
C GLU A 685 15.82 68.07 -6.85
N LYS A 686 14.86 68.97 -7.16
CA LYS A 686 13.41 68.78 -6.99
C LYS A 686 12.74 68.03 -8.16
N THR A 687 13.46 67.70 -9.24
CA THR A 687 12.92 66.94 -10.37
C THR A 687 12.97 65.43 -10.07
N TYR A 688 11.80 64.76 -10.08
CA TYR A 688 11.69 63.33 -9.79
C TYR A 688 11.23 62.53 -11.02
N SER A 689 12.12 61.72 -11.62
CA SER A 689 11.72 60.71 -12.60
C SER A 689 10.95 59.56 -11.92
N PRO A 690 10.10 58.81 -12.65
CA PRO A 690 9.43 57.64 -12.09
C PRO A 690 10.43 56.60 -11.54
N THR A 691 11.59 56.43 -12.19
CA THR A 691 12.68 55.56 -11.73
C THR A 691 13.38 56.11 -10.49
N ARG A 692 13.56 57.43 -10.36
CA ARG A 692 14.10 58.08 -9.14
C ARG A 692 13.16 57.91 -7.95
N LYS A 693 11.85 58.02 -8.16
CA LYS A 693 10.86 57.72 -7.10
C LYS A 693 10.92 56.25 -6.68
N LYS A 694 10.97 55.31 -7.64
CA LYS A 694 11.15 53.88 -7.35
C LYS A 694 12.45 53.62 -6.58
N LEU A 695 13.55 54.28 -6.94
CA LEU A 695 14.84 54.19 -6.23
C LEU A 695 14.74 54.70 -4.79
N ILE A 696 14.14 55.87 -4.56
CA ILE A 696 13.98 56.43 -3.21
C ILE A 696 13.11 55.49 -2.35
N THR A 697 11.95 55.06 -2.85
CA THR A 697 11.06 54.15 -2.13
C THR A 697 11.74 52.81 -1.80
N THR A 698 12.53 52.26 -2.73
CA THR A 698 13.28 51.01 -2.47
C THR A 698 14.43 51.20 -1.49
N LEU A 699 15.11 52.34 -1.50
CA LEU A 699 16.14 52.68 -0.51
C LEU A 699 15.55 52.90 0.89
N GLU A 700 14.38 53.53 1.02
CA GLU A 700 13.78 53.76 2.33
C GLU A 700 13.29 52.45 2.99
N ASN A 701 12.57 51.64 2.22
CA ASN A 701 11.87 50.45 2.73
C ASN A 701 12.79 49.24 2.93
N ASN A 702 13.87 49.10 2.14
CA ASN A 702 14.76 47.95 2.21
C ASN A 702 16.06 48.26 2.96
N SER A 703 16.73 47.23 3.48
CA SER A 703 17.99 47.34 4.25
C SER A 703 19.09 46.39 3.76
N GLY A 704 18.85 45.62 2.69
CA GLY A 704 19.77 44.58 2.20
C GLY A 704 20.85 45.04 1.20
N TYR A 705 21.01 46.33 0.93
CA TYR A 705 21.93 46.84 -0.10
C TYR A 705 23.28 47.32 0.46
N ASN A 706 24.33 47.28 -0.37
CA ASN A 706 25.67 47.73 0.03
C ASN A 706 25.78 49.26 -0.04
N THR A 707 25.63 49.92 1.10
CA THR A 707 25.64 51.38 1.25
C THR A 707 26.96 52.02 0.84
N ASP A 708 28.10 51.36 1.08
CA ASP A 708 29.44 51.92 0.81
C ASP A 708 29.76 51.98 -0.68
N ILE A 709 29.30 50.98 -1.45
CA ILE A 709 29.47 50.97 -2.91
C ILE A 709 28.56 52.01 -3.56
N LEU A 710 27.31 52.12 -3.09
CA LEU A 710 26.35 53.09 -3.61
C LEU A 710 26.80 54.54 -3.36
N LEU A 711 27.32 54.85 -2.17
CA LEU A 711 27.84 56.19 -1.86
C LEU A 711 29.01 56.62 -2.75
N LYS A 712 29.85 55.68 -3.21
CA LYS A 712 30.96 55.97 -4.14
C LYS A 712 30.49 56.24 -5.57
N ARG A 713 29.37 55.67 -5.99
CA ARG A 713 28.81 55.85 -7.34
C ARG A 713 28.00 57.15 -7.48
N LEU A 714 27.50 57.71 -6.37
CA LEU A 714 26.73 58.95 -6.40
C LEU A 714 27.64 60.15 -6.71
N PRO A 715 27.20 61.09 -7.57
CA PRO A 715 27.93 62.33 -7.82
C PRO A 715 28.00 63.17 -6.53
N GLN A 716 29.13 63.83 -6.30
CA GLN A 716 29.32 64.69 -5.12
C GLN A 716 28.38 65.90 -5.10
N ASP A 717 27.96 66.35 -6.30
CA ASP A 717 27.21 67.59 -6.49
C ASP A 717 25.70 67.41 -6.73
N ALA A 718 25.16 66.19 -6.71
CA ALA A 718 23.74 65.91 -6.97
C ALA A 718 23.23 64.66 -6.23
N LEU A 719 21.90 64.44 -6.19
CA LEU A 719 21.26 63.29 -5.50
C LEU A 719 21.52 63.33 -3.98
N PHE A 720 21.22 64.45 -3.36
CA PHE A 720 21.46 64.69 -1.93
C PHE A 720 20.47 63.93 -1.04
N GLU A 721 19.26 63.67 -1.53
CA GLU A 721 18.23 62.92 -0.79
C GLU A 721 18.57 61.44 -0.67
N GLU A 722 18.96 60.80 -1.78
CA GLU A 722 19.44 59.41 -1.80
C GLU A 722 20.67 59.23 -0.91
N ARG A 723 21.57 60.23 -0.94
CA ARG A 723 22.78 60.27 -0.10
C ARG A 723 22.44 60.41 1.39
N ALA A 724 21.43 61.22 1.74
CA ALA A 724 20.96 61.38 3.12
C ALA A 724 20.37 60.07 3.66
N ILE A 725 19.59 59.35 2.86
CA ILE A 725 19.04 58.03 3.22
C ILE A 725 20.16 57.03 3.46
N LEU A 726 21.16 56.96 2.57
CA LEU A 726 22.31 56.06 2.71
C LEU A 726 23.14 56.36 3.97
N TYR A 727 23.43 57.64 4.25
CA TYR A 727 24.12 58.01 5.49
C TYR A 727 23.32 57.62 6.74
N GLY A 728 21.99 57.70 6.66
CA GLY A 728 21.11 57.25 7.73
C GLY A 728 21.26 55.77 8.05
N LYS A 729 21.34 54.91 7.03
CA LYS A 729 21.51 53.45 7.21
C LYS A 729 22.90 53.08 7.76
N ILE A 730 23.94 53.90 7.52
CA ILE A 730 25.30 53.72 8.10
C ILE A 730 25.37 54.28 9.54
N ASN A 731 24.24 54.67 10.15
CA ASN A 731 24.15 55.33 11.46
C ASN A 731 24.88 56.68 11.55
N GLN A 732 25.14 57.33 10.41
CA GLN A 732 25.72 58.67 10.35
C GLN A 732 24.62 59.74 10.37
N HIS A 733 23.78 59.70 11.41
CA HIS A 733 22.57 60.53 11.52
C HIS A 733 22.86 62.03 11.44
N LEU A 734 23.97 62.51 12.05
CA LEU A 734 24.38 63.92 11.97
C LEU A 734 24.60 64.39 10.52
N ARG A 735 25.18 63.54 9.67
CA ARG A 735 25.43 63.86 8.25
C ARG A 735 24.14 63.83 7.44
N ALA A 736 23.27 62.85 7.69
CA ALA A 736 21.95 62.78 7.05
C ALA A 736 21.10 64.03 7.38
N LEU A 737 21.03 64.41 8.66
CA LEU A 737 20.31 65.60 9.11
C LEU A 737 20.89 66.90 8.57
N SER A 738 22.23 67.01 8.53
CA SER A 738 22.91 68.15 7.92
C SER A 738 22.57 68.30 6.44
N LEU A 739 22.44 67.20 5.68
CA LEU A 739 22.04 67.25 4.28
C LEU A 739 20.58 67.71 4.12
N TYR A 740 19.65 67.20 4.95
CA TYR A 740 18.25 67.63 4.92
C TYR A 740 18.06 69.11 5.27
N VAL A 741 18.78 69.61 6.28
CA VAL A 741 18.62 70.98 6.79
C VAL A 741 19.41 71.99 5.93
N HIS A 742 20.69 71.77 5.67
CA HIS A 742 21.54 72.77 5.01
C HIS A 742 21.56 72.70 3.48
N LYS A 743 21.50 71.49 2.88
CA LYS A 743 21.60 71.32 1.42
C LYS A 743 20.24 71.20 0.74
N LEU A 744 19.30 70.47 1.33
CA LEU A 744 17.95 70.28 0.80
C LEU A 744 16.97 71.36 1.27
N GLN A 745 17.26 72.08 2.37
CA GLN A 745 16.37 73.08 2.99
C GLN A 745 14.96 72.53 3.28
N MET A 746 14.88 71.29 3.76
CA MET A 746 13.63 70.59 4.08
C MET A 746 13.59 70.19 5.57
N PRO A 747 13.27 71.13 6.49
CA PRO A 747 13.26 70.83 7.93
C PRO A 747 12.19 69.79 8.30
N GLU A 748 11.05 69.79 7.62
CA GLU A 748 9.97 68.81 7.82
C GLU A 748 10.44 67.36 7.60
N ARG A 749 11.23 67.11 6.54
CA ARG A 749 11.81 65.78 6.28
C ARG A 749 12.88 65.39 7.29
N ALA A 750 13.62 66.36 7.85
CA ALA A 750 14.57 66.09 8.93
C ALA A 750 13.86 65.64 10.21
N VAL A 751 12.70 66.24 10.54
CA VAL A 751 11.86 65.82 11.67
C VAL A 751 11.25 64.44 11.40
N ALA A 752 10.68 64.20 10.22
CA ALA A 752 10.14 62.88 9.85
C ALA A 752 11.22 61.78 9.88
N TYR A 753 12.45 62.10 9.49
CA TYR A 753 13.60 61.22 9.65
C TYR A 753 13.90 60.91 11.12
N CYS A 754 13.88 61.91 12.00
CA CYS A 754 14.09 61.72 13.44
C CYS A 754 12.98 60.85 14.07
N ASP A 755 11.72 61.08 13.69
CA ASP A 755 10.58 60.28 14.14
C ASP A 755 10.74 58.81 13.76
N ARG A 756 11.09 58.52 12.50
CA ARG A 756 11.34 57.14 12.01
C ARG A 756 12.46 56.45 12.77
N VAL A 757 13.62 57.10 12.94
CA VAL A 757 14.77 56.47 13.62
C VAL A 757 14.51 56.30 15.13
N TYR A 758 13.77 57.21 15.76
CA TYR A 758 13.39 57.07 17.17
C TYR A 758 12.43 55.89 17.39
N GLU A 759 11.45 55.70 16.51
CA GLU A 759 10.50 54.58 16.57
C GLU A 759 11.18 53.22 16.31
N GLU A 760 12.09 53.15 15.33
CA GLU A 760 12.92 51.95 15.09
C GLU A 760 13.86 51.63 16.28
N GLY A 761 14.33 52.66 16.99
CA GLY A 761 15.26 52.55 18.12
C GLY A 761 14.64 52.25 19.49
N ALA A 762 13.30 52.20 19.61
CA ALA A 762 12.59 52.03 20.89
C ALA A 762 12.90 50.71 21.65
N GLN A 763 13.61 49.76 21.02
CA GLN A 763 14.11 48.55 21.66
C GLN A 763 15.45 48.74 22.42
N GLN A 764 16.16 49.86 22.23
CA GLN A 764 17.42 50.17 22.91
C GLN A 764 17.35 51.54 23.64
N PRO A 765 17.09 51.56 24.96
CA PRO A 765 16.88 52.80 25.72
C PRO A 765 18.13 53.70 25.90
N SER A 766 19.28 53.33 25.34
CA SER A 766 20.56 54.03 25.55
C SER A 766 21.06 54.86 24.35
N LYS A 767 20.27 55.05 23.30
CA LYS A 767 20.70 55.79 22.07
C LYS A 767 19.69 56.79 21.51
N SER A 768 19.00 57.55 22.36
CA SER A 768 18.11 58.63 21.90
C SER A 768 18.70 60.03 22.07
N ASN A 769 19.74 60.35 21.29
CA ASN A 769 20.26 61.71 21.15
C ASN A 769 19.97 62.31 19.76
N ILE A 770 19.07 61.72 18.96
CA ILE A 770 18.83 62.13 17.57
C ILE A 770 18.13 63.49 17.50
N TYR A 771 17.10 63.72 18.31
CA TYR A 771 16.46 65.03 18.42
C TYR A 771 17.40 66.07 19.06
N PHE A 772 18.29 65.66 19.97
CA PHE A 772 19.33 66.53 20.50
C PHE A 772 20.34 66.94 19.41
N ASN A 773 20.70 66.02 18.53
CA ASN A 773 21.56 66.30 17.36
C ASN A 773 20.87 67.25 16.37
N LEU A 774 19.57 67.08 16.10
CA LEU A 774 18.79 67.99 15.27
C LEU A 774 18.70 69.40 15.92
N LEU A 775 18.47 69.46 17.23
CA LEU A 775 18.46 70.70 18.00
C LEU A 775 19.83 71.40 17.93
N GLN A 776 20.93 70.65 18.01
CA GLN A 776 22.27 71.20 17.84
C GLN A 776 22.51 71.74 16.42
N ILE A 777 21.96 71.09 15.39
CA ILE A 777 22.06 71.54 13.99
C ILE A 777 21.26 72.84 13.78
N TYR A 778 20.05 72.94 14.34
CA TYR A 778 19.24 74.17 14.27
C TYR A 778 19.85 75.35 15.02
N LEU A 779 20.46 75.10 16.19
CA LEU A 779 21.01 76.14 17.05
C LEU A 779 22.47 76.51 16.75
N ASN A 780 23.23 75.65 16.06
CA ASN A 780 24.65 75.85 15.76
C ASN A 780 25.02 75.47 14.31
N PRO A 781 24.53 76.21 13.30
CA PRO A 781 24.75 75.89 11.88
C PRO A 781 26.24 75.86 11.51
N ARG A 782 27.04 76.81 12.03
CA ARG A 782 28.48 76.94 11.71
C ARG A 782 29.35 75.80 12.23
N LYS A 783 29.00 75.24 13.39
CA LYS A 783 29.76 74.11 13.97
C LYS A 783 29.43 72.81 13.23
N ALA A 784 28.16 72.65 12.85
CA ALA A 784 27.71 71.51 12.05
C ALA A 784 28.31 71.54 10.63
N GLU A 785 28.34 72.70 9.96
CA GLU A 785 28.94 72.86 8.62
C GLU A 785 30.46 72.65 8.63
N LYS A 786 31.20 73.19 9.62
CA LYS A 786 32.65 72.95 9.75
C LYS A 786 32.98 71.49 10.08
N GLU A 787 32.18 70.82 10.92
CA GLU A 787 32.36 69.38 11.20
C GLU A 787 32.01 68.50 9.99
N PHE A 788 31.09 68.96 9.13
CA PHE A 788 30.76 68.34 7.86
C PHE A 788 31.92 68.49 6.85
N GLU A 789 32.50 69.68 6.70
CA GLU A 789 33.59 69.96 5.75
C GLU A 789 34.95 69.35 6.17
N GLN A 790 35.32 69.38 7.46
CA GLN A 790 36.62 68.90 7.94
C GLN A 790 36.81 67.38 7.89
N LYS A 791 35.74 66.60 7.72
CA LYS A 791 35.78 65.11 7.69
C LYS A 791 35.54 64.51 6.30
N ILE A 792 35.63 65.32 5.24
CA ILE A 792 35.47 64.89 3.83
C ILE A 792 36.82 64.59 3.15
N VAL A 793 37.98 64.84 3.78
CA VAL A 793 39.28 64.49 3.18
C VAL A 793 39.60 62.99 3.38
N PRO A 794 39.75 62.19 2.31
CA PRO A 794 40.26 60.83 2.43
C PRO A 794 41.79 60.87 2.51
N VAL A 795 42.37 60.47 3.65
CA VAL A 795 43.81 60.22 3.75
C VAL A 795 44.13 58.95 2.98
N ALA A 796 44.62 59.12 1.76
CA ALA A 796 45.37 58.11 1.04
C ALA A 796 46.85 58.17 1.44
N SER A 797 47.46 56.99 1.48
CA SER A 797 48.90 56.70 1.49
C SER A 797 49.71 57.06 2.74
N GLN A 798 50.03 56.03 3.54
CA GLN A 798 51.41 55.69 3.92
C GLN A 798 51.44 54.33 4.65
N TYR A 799 51.85 53.29 3.93
CA TYR A 799 52.72 52.21 4.45
C TYR A 799 54.15 52.54 3.96
N PRO A 800 55.26 52.04 4.55
CA PRO A 800 55.42 50.72 5.18
C PRO A 800 56.38 50.68 6.40
N GLY A 801 56.52 49.52 7.06
CA GLY A 801 57.66 49.30 7.97
C GLY A 801 57.59 48.09 8.89
N ILE A 802 58.07 46.95 8.39
CA ILE A 802 58.31 45.69 9.10
C ILE A 802 59.35 45.87 10.24
N GLN A 803 59.17 45.24 11.42
CA GLN A 803 60.13 44.27 12.02
C GLN A 803 59.80 43.83 13.47
N LYS A 804 59.66 42.50 13.59
CA LYS A 804 60.27 41.54 14.55
C LYS A 804 59.95 41.56 16.06
N ALA A 805 59.39 40.41 16.43
CA ALA A 805 59.36 39.67 17.69
C ALA A 805 60.55 39.83 18.66
N THR A 806 60.24 39.69 19.97
CA THR A 806 60.88 38.68 20.84
C THR A 806 60.17 38.51 22.20
N LYS A 807 59.81 37.26 22.53
CA LYS A 807 60.05 36.48 23.77
C LYS A 807 59.84 37.14 25.16
N VAL A 808 59.42 36.48 26.26
CA VAL A 808 58.95 35.12 26.63
C VAL A 808 58.60 35.19 28.13
N ARG A 809 57.60 34.38 28.56
CA ARG A 809 57.32 33.82 29.91
C ARG A 809 56.94 34.73 31.10
N GLY A 810 55.87 34.29 31.79
CA GLY A 810 55.88 34.27 33.26
C GLY A 810 54.54 34.36 33.99
N ALA A 811 53.81 33.25 34.08
CA ALA A 811 53.03 32.81 35.25
C ALA A 811 51.86 33.64 35.86
N ARG A 812 50.70 32.95 35.86
CA ARG A 812 49.82 32.62 37.01
C ARG A 812 48.72 33.60 37.48
N MET A 813 47.55 32.95 37.63
CA MET A 813 46.50 33.08 38.66
C MET A 813 45.33 34.02 38.38
N GLY A 814 44.14 33.44 38.60
CA GLY A 814 43.01 34.18 39.18
C GLY A 814 41.80 34.39 38.28
N LYS A 815 41.00 33.34 38.05
CA LYS A 815 39.57 33.55 37.79
C LYS A 815 38.95 34.16 39.04
N LYS A 816 38.50 35.41 38.97
CA LYS A 816 37.54 35.98 39.92
C LYS A 816 36.39 36.63 39.15
N VAL A 817 35.22 36.32 39.68
CA VAL A 817 33.88 36.62 39.23
C VAL A 817 33.68 38.13 39.12
N VAL A 818 33.00 38.54 38.05
CA VAL A 818 32.55 39.90 37.76
C VAL A 818 31.67 40.39 38.91
N GLU A 819 32.14 41.46 39.58
CA GLU A 819 31.34 42.28 40.49
C GLU A 819 30.29 43.03 39.68
N ILE A 820 29.05 42.96 40.16
CA ILE A 820 27.90 43.70 39.62
C ILE A 820 28.01 45.13 40.18
N GLU A 821 28.53 46.04 39.36
CA GLU A 821 28.50 47.49 39.63
C GLU A 821 27.04 47.98 39.58
N GLY A 822 26.58 48.54 40.69
CA GLY A 822 25.21 49.02 40.83
C GLY A 822 24.90 49.60 42.20
N ALA A 823 25.70 50.58 42.65
CA ALA A 823 25.34 51.47 43.76
C ALA A 823 26.29 52.68 43.79
N ASP A 824 26.04 53.70 42.98
CA ASP A 824 26.61 55.03 43.23
C ASP A 824 25.74 55.74 44.27
N ASP A 825 26.24 55.73 45.51
CA ASP A 825 25.74 56.52 46.63
C ASP A 825 25.91 58.02 46.33
N VAL A 826 24.80 58.71 46.06
CA VAL A 826 24.74 60.17 46.07
C VAL A 826 24.89 60.65 47.51
N ARG A 827 26.13 60.91 47.92
CA ARG A 827 26.43 61.74 49.11
C ARG A 827 26.23 63.20 48.76
N PHE A 828 25.20 63.79 49.34
CA PHE A 828 25.20 65.22 49.63
C PHE A 828 26.21 65.50 50.75
N SER A 829 27.04 66.53 50.56
CA SER A 829 27.71 67.21 51.66
C SER A 829 27.65 68.72 51.40
N PRO A 830 27.55 69.52 52.47
CA PRO A 830 26.93 70.82 52.45
C PRO A 830 27.92 71.94 52.12
N SER A 831 27.33 73.04 51.65
CA SER A 831 27.83 74.41 51.61
C SER A 831 29.02 74.70 52.55
N GLY A 832 30.18 74.99 51.95
CA GLY A 832 31.21 75.82 52.54
C GLY A 832 31.08 77.23 51.99
N THR A 833 30.66 78.14 52.85
CA THR A 833 30.80 79.58 52.68
C THR A 833 32.29 79.94 52.60
N ASP A 834 32.73 80.58 51.53
CA ASP A 834 33.66 81.70 51.70
C ASP A 834 33.47 82.72 50.58
N SER A 835 33.52 83.96 51.03
CA SER A 835 33.21 85.20 50.36
C SER A 835 34.51 85.93 50.06
N GLY A 836 34.62 86.54 48.88
CA GLY A 836 35.29 87.84 48.76
C GLY A 836 36.34 87.99 47.66
N ARG A 837 36.19 89.12 46.95
CA ARG A 837 37.13 89.83 46.03
C ARG A 837 37.04 89.35 44.58
N SER A 838 36.39 90.03 43.64
CA SER A 838 36.41 91.44 43.22
C SER A 838 37.76 91.92 42.68
N ASP A 839 37.66 92.49 41.47
CA ASP A 839 38.58 93.35 40.69
C ASP A 839 39.56 92.58 39.76
N GLY A 840 39.63 92.83 38.44
CA GLY A 840 38.96 93.81 37.60
C GLY A 840 39.24 93.58 36.10
N ASP A 841 38.39 94.20 35.29
CA ASP A 841 38.53 94.80 33.95
C ASP A 841 39.48 94.22 32.88
N GLY A 842 38.93 94.12 31.67
CA GLY A 842 39.69 93.91 30.43
C GLY A 842 38.79 93.73 29.21
N ASP A 843 38.17 94.83 28.76
CA ASP A 843 37.69 95.23 27.42
C ASP A 843 37.20 94.21 26.37
N GLY A 844 36.15 94.65 25.68
CA GLY A 844 35.42 93.92 24.65
C GLY A 844 36.04 93.94 23.26
N ASP A 845 35.46 93.10 22.40
CA ASP A 845 35.32 93.37 20.97
C ASP A 845 34.17 92.53 20.40
N ASP A 846 33.13 93.25 19.98
CA ASP A 846 31.94 92.78 19.27
C ASP A 846 32.29 92.66 17.77
N VAL A 847 32.18 91.47 17.18
CA VAL A 847 32.07 91.30 15.72
C VAL A 847 30.98 90.28 15.40
N SER A 848 29.81 90.81 15.05
CA SER A 848 28.65 90.13 14.50
C SER A 848 28.83 89.87 13.01
N ASP A 849 28.80 88.60 12.60
CA ASP A 849 28.34 88.16 11.26
C ASP A 849 28.10 86.64 11.28
N GLY A 850 26.92 86.16 10.85
CA GLY A 850 26.68 84.75 10.47
C GLY A 850 25.38 84.04 10.85
N GLY A 851 24.46 83.87 9.87
CA GLY A 851 23.39 82.85 9.78
C GLY A 851 22.29 82.89 10.86
N PRO A 852 20.98 83.02 10.50
CA PRO A 852 19.93 83.07 11.50
C PRO A 852 19.82 81.72 12.20
N ILE A 853 20.02 81.72 13.50
CA ILE A 853 19.68 80.60 14.39
C ILE A 853 18.23 80.21 14.08
N MET A 854 17.97 78.93 13.74
CA MET A 854 16.61 78.41 13.50
C MET A 854 15.89 78.21 14.84
N LEU A 855 15.73 79.31 15.59
CA LEU A 855 15.26 79.32 16.97
C LEU A 855 13.79 78.91 17.05
N ASN A 856 12.97 79.29 16.06
CA ASN A 856 11.56 78.95 16.03
C ASN A 856 11.35 77.44 15.83
N GLU A 857 12.07 76.83 14.89
CA GLU A 857 12.02 75.40 14.61
C GLU A 857 12.62 74.58 15.78
N ALA A 858 13.63 75.12 16.47
CA ALA A 858 14.18 74.53 17.69
C ALA A 858 13.18 74.57 18.86
N LEU A 859 12.45 75.67 19.04
CA LEU A 859 11.42 75.81 20.07
C LEU A 859 10.18 74.95 19.76
N GLU A 860 9.79 74.86 18.48
CA GLU A 860 8.71 73.99 18.04
C GLU A 860 9.05 72.51 18.29
N LEU A 861 10.27 72.08 17.96
CA LEU A 861 10.77 70.73 18.26
C LEU A 861 10.73 70.42 19.76
N LEU A 862 11.18 71.36 20.60
CA LEU A 862 11.15 71.21 22.06
C LEU A 862 9.71 71.12 22.59
N SER A 863 8.78 71.90 22.05
CA SER A 863 7.38 71.87 22.48
C SER A 863 6.66 70.56 22.07
N GLN A 864 6.96 70.01 20.88
CA GLN A 864 6.26 68.85 20.34
C GLN A 864 6.86 67.49 20.75
N ARG A 865 8.14 67.44 21.11
CA ARG A 865 8.89 66.20 21.43
C ARG A 865 9.63 66.31 22.77
N TRP A 866 9.01 66.95 23.76
CA TRP A 866 9.59 67.17 25.10
C TRP A 866 9.90 65.87 25.86
N ASP A 867 9.13 64.80 25.60
CA ASP A 867 9.26 63.48 26.21
C ASP A 867 10.45 62.68 25.66
N ARG A 868 10.94 63.04 24.47
CA ARG A 868 12.02 62.35 23.74
C ARG A 868 13.38 63.04 23.86
N ILE A 869 13.47 64.15 24.60
CA ILE A 869 14.68 64.97 24.73
C ILE A 869 15.08 65.07 26.21
N ASN A 870 16.37 64.92 26.52
CA ASN A 870 16.88 65.18 27.86
C ASN A 870 16.81 66.69 28.17
N GLY A 871 15.83 67.09 28.97
CA GLY A 871 15.57 68.51 29.19
C GLY A 871 16.68 69.26 29.93
N ALA A 872 17.49 68.60 30.76
CA ALA A 872 18.65 69.25 31.38
C ALA A 872 19.75 69.57 30.34
N GLN A 873 19.88 68.74 29.30
CA GLN A 873 20.83 68.97 28.21
C GLN A 873 20.31 69.97 27.19
N ALA A 874 19.00 69.92 26.87
CA ALA A 874 18.36 70.87 25.97
C ALA A 874 18.43 72.32 26.49
N LEU A 875 18.18 72.54 27.79
CA LEU A 875 18.26 73.86 28.41
C LEU A 875 19.68 74.45 28.38
N ARG A 876 20.72 73.62 28.32
CA ARG A 876 22.11 74.09 28.20
C ARG A 876 22.48 74.54 26.79
N LEU A 877 21.74 74.09 25.77
CA LEU A 877 22.00 74.45 24.36
C LEU A 877 21.29 75.72 23.92
N LEU A 878 20.23 76.14 24.62
CA LEU A 878 19.47 77.33 24.27
C LEU A 878 20.28 78.61 24.53
N PRO A 879 20.14 79.64 23.67
CA PRO A 879 20.73 80.95 23.91
C PRO A 879 20.32 81.52 25.27
N ARG A 880 21.22 82.26 25.94
CA ARG A 880 20.91 82.88 27.24
C ARG A 880 19.79 83.92 27.16
N ASP A 881 19.51 84.42 25.96
CA ASP A 881 18.50 85.45 25.69
C ASP A 881 17.10 84.88 25.39
N THR A 882 16.93 83.54 25.46
CA THR A 882 15.64 82.88 25.21
C THR A 882 14.64 83.27 26.30
N LYS A 883 13.48 83.83 25.94
CA LYS A 883 12.47 84.24 26.92
C LYS A 883 11.89 83.01 27.61
N LEU A 884 11.77 83.10 28.95
CA LEU A 884 11.22 82.00 29.74
C LEU A 884 9.79 81.61 29.33
N GLN A 885 9.02 82.58 28.82
CA GLN A 885 7.64 82.40 28.35
C GLN A 885 7.56 81.38 27.19
N ASP A 886 8.55 81.40 26.29
CA ASP A 886 8.58 80.52 25.12
C ASP A 886 8.94 79.06 25.50
N LEU A 887 9.48 78.86 26.71
CA LEU A 887 9.85 77.55 27.25
C LEU A 887 8.78 76.92 28.15
N VAL A 888 7.68 77.63 28.45
CA VAL A 888 6.62 77.12 29.34
C VAL A 888 6.01 75.84 28.80
N LEU A 889 5.74 75.79 27.49
CA LEU A 889 5.15 74.63 26.81
C LEU A 889 6.07 73.39 26.85
N PHE A 890 7.37 73.58 27.07
CA PHE A 890 8.36 72.51 27.24
C PHE A 890 8.57 72.13 28.71
N LEU A 891 8.72 73.12 29.60
CA LEU A 891 9.09 72.92 31.00
C LEU A 891 7.95 72.35 31.85
N GLU A 892 6.70 72.75 31.60
CA GLU A 892 5.56 72.31 32.40
C GLU A 892 5.32 70.79 32.28
N PRO A 893 5.21 70.20 31.07
CA PRO A 893 5.06 68.75 30.92
C PRO A 893 6.28 67.97 31.44
N LEU A 894 7.50 68.46 31.18
CA LEU A 894 8.74 67.82 31.59
C LEU A 894 8.86 67.71 33.12
N LEU A 895 8.57 68.81 33.85
CA LEU A 895 8.63 68.83 35.32
C LEU A 895 7.56 67.95 35.95
N ARG A 896 6.34 67.94 35.40
CA ARG A 896 5.26 67.05 35.86
C ARG A 896 5.67 65.58 35.68
N ASN A 897 6.16 65.23 34.49
CA ASN A 897 6.59 63.86 34.19
C ASN A 897 7.77 63.41 35.08
N SER A 898 8.75 64.28 35.32
CA SER A 898 9.88 63.99 36.21
C SER A 898 9.43 63.72 37.65
N SER A 899 8.48 64.51 38.16
CA SER A 899 7.91 64.33 39.50
C SER A 899 7.10 63.03 39.63
N GLU A 900 6.32 62.68 38.60
CA GLU A 900 5.60 61.40 38.53
C GLU A 900 6.55 60.21 38.49
N HIS A 901 7.58 60.26 37.64
CA HIS A 901 8.61 59.23 37.59
C HIS A 901 9.28 59.03 38.95
N ARG A 902 9.66 60.10 39.65
CA ARG A 902 10.25 60.01 40.99
C ARG A 902 9.32 59.28 41.98
N ARG A 903 8.03 59.62 42.00
CA ARG A 903 7.05 58.95 42.87
C ARG A 903 6.91 57.46 42.51
N ASN A 904 6.79 57.13 41.23
CA ASN A 904 6.67 55.75 40.76
C ASN A 904 7.93 54.92 41.07
N TYR A 905 9.13 55.48 40.86
CA TYR A 905 10.39 54.84 41.20
C TYR A 905 10.50 54.55 42.70
N MET A 906 10.01 55.45 43.56
CA MET A 906 9.97 55.17 45.01
C MET A 906 9.07 53.97 45.33
N VAL A 907 7.91 53.83 44.67
CA VAL A 907 7.03 52.66 44.86
C VAL A 907 7.70 51.38 44.37
N ILE A 908 8.28 51.39 43.17
CA ILE A 908 8.98 50.23 42.59
C ILE A 908 10.14 49.81 43.49
N LYS A 909 10.96 50.76 43.96
CA LYS A 909 12.07 50.50 44.88
C LYS A 909 11.60 49.77 46.14
N ASN A 910 10.50 50.22 46.74
CA ASN A 910 9.95 49.61 47.94
C ASN A 910 9.36 48.20 47.69
N LEU A 911 8.72 47.97 46.53
CA LEU A 911 8.21 46.66 46.15
C LEU A 911 9.33 45.64 45.91
N ILE A 912 10.38 46.03 45.19
CA ILE A 912 11.55 45.18 44.95
C ILE A 912 12.25 44.86 46.27
N PHE A 913 12.40 45.85 47.16
CA PHE A 913 12.97 45.63 48.48
C PHE A 913 12.16 44.60 49.28
N ARG A 914 10.82 44.68 49.26
CA ARG A 914 9.94 43.70 49.91
C ARG A 914 10.08 42.30 49.31
N ALA A 915 10.13 42.18 47.99
CA ALA A 915 10.30 40.89 47.31
C ALA A 915 11.65 40.24 47.67
N ASN A 916 12.73 41.03 47.72
CA ASN A 916 14.04 40.54 48.16
C ASN A 916 14.00 40.03 49.61
N LEU A 917 13.27 40.73 50.49
CA LEU A 917 13.09 40.30 51.87
C LEU A 917 12.37 38.93 51.97
N GLN A 918 11.31 38.72 51.17
CA GLN A 918 10.59 37.45 51.12
C GLN A 918 11.49 36.30 50.62
N VAL A 919 12.27 36.53 49.56
CA VAL A 919 13.21 35.53 49.04
C VAL A 919 14.27 35.17 50.08
N LYS A 920 14.76 36.15 50.85
CA LYS A 920 15.69 35.89 51.97
C LYS A 920 15.06 35.04 53.06
N GLU A 921 13.79 35.27 53.39
CA GLU A 921 13.05 34.46 54.37
C GLU A 921 12.88 33.01 53.88
N ASP A 922 12.51 32.80 52.63
CA ASP A 922 12.37 31.46 52.05
C ASP A 922 13.70 30.71 51.98
N LEU A 923 14.77 31.42 51.65
CA LEU A 923 16.12 30.88 51.68
C LEU A 923 16.53 30.46 53.11
N TYR A 924 16.15 31.24 54.12
CA TYR A 924 16.38 30.87 55.52
C TYR A 924 15.60 29.61 55.90
N LYS A 925 14.31 29.52 55.56
CA LYS A 925 13.47 28.33 55.79
C LYS A 925 14.06 27.08 55.15
N ARG A 926 14.55 27.18 53.90
CA ARG A 926 15.18 26.04 53.21
C ARG A 926 16.51 25.62 53.83
N ARG A 927 17.30 26.57 54.37
CA ARG A 927 18.58 26.26 55.05
C ARG A 927 18.40 25.63 56.43
N GLN A 928 17.24 25.78 57.06
CA GLN A 928 16.96 25.22 58.38
C GLN A 928 16.63 23.71 58.37
N ALA A 929 16.41 23.11 57.20
CA ALA A 929 16.13 21.67 57.09
C ALA A 929 17.38 20.84 57.42
N VAL A 930 17.32 20.05 58.50
CA VAL A 930 18.39 19.13 58.94
C VAL A 930 17.88 17.69 58.82
N LEU A 931 18.71 16.80 58.28
CA LEU A 931 18.43 15.36 58.22
C LEU A 931 19.40 14.61 59.14
N LYS A 932 18.86 13.80 60.05
CA LYS A 932 19.65 13.00 60.99
C LYS A 932 19.97 11.63 60.38
N ILE A 933 21.24 11.25 60.40
CA ILE A 933 21.71 9.94 59.91
C ILE A 933 22.21 9.14 61.11
N ASP A 934 21.47 8.09 61.46
CA ASP A 934 21.83 7.17 62.54
C ASP A 934 22.63 5.97 61.98
N GLY A 935 23.32 5.20 62.84
CA GLY A 935 24.22 4.10 62.43
C GLY A 935 23.57 2.93 61.66
N ASP A 936 22.25 2.82 61.73
CA ASP A 936 21.44 1.83 61.01
C ASP A 936 20.88 2.36 59.67
N SER A 937 21.22 3.58 59.27
CA SER A 937 20.81 4.15 57.99
C SER A 937 21.35 3.32 56.82
N MET A 938 20.44 2.80 55.99
CA MET A 938 20.77 1.95 54.85
C MET A 938 20.54 2.69 53.54
N CYS A 939 21.39 2.42 52.56
CA CYS A 939 21.22 2.89 51.20
C CYS A 939 20.00 2.20 50.56
N SER A 940 19.06 2.97 50.00
CA SER A 940 17.86 2.44 49.36
C SER A 940 18.11 1.66 48.06
N LEU A 941 19.32 1.72 47.50
CA LEU A 941 19.68 1.03 46.24
C LEU A 941 20.44 -0.28 46.46
N CYS A 942 21.39 -0.32 47.39
CA CYS A 942 22.22 -1.50 47.64
C CYS A 942 21.96 -2.16 48.99
N HIS A 943 21.08 -1.59 49.81
CA HIS A 943 20.71 -2.04 51.15
C HIS A 943 21.88 -2.22 52.13
N LYS A 944 23.06 -1.64 51.83
CA LYS A 944 24.20 -1.58 52.75
C LYS A 944 24.12 -0.34 53.64
N ARG A 945 24.66 -0.42 54.86
CA ARG A 945 24.73 0.71 55.79
C ARG A 945 25.54 1.87 55.20
N ILE A 946 25.11 3.10 55.45
CA ILE A 946 25.80 4.31 54.99
C ILE A 946 26.95 4.63 55.93
N ALA A 947 26.73 4.64 57.25
CA ALA A 947 27.77 4.97 58.23
C ALA A 947 28.57 6.24 57.82
N ASN A 948 29.89 6.13 57.66
CA ASN A 948 30.78 7.26 57.30
C ASN A 948 30.95 7.45 55.78
N SER A 949 30.21 6.73 54.94
CA SER A 949 30.33 6.86 53.49
C SER A 949 29.58 8.08 52.96
N ALA A 950 30.10 8.68 51.87
CA ALA A 950 29.43 9.80 51.20
C ALA A 950 28.04 9.37 50.71
N PHE A 951 27.02 10.16 51.05
CA PHE A 951 25.63 9.89 50.73
C PHE A 951 25.03 11.01 49.87
N ALA A 952 23.94 10.69 49.17
CA ALA A 952 23.09 11.64 48.48
C ALA A 952 21.63 11.44 48.94
N ILE A 953 20.86 12.53 48.93
CA ILE A 953 19.45 12.54 49.29
C ILE A 953 18.67 12.96 48.06
N TYR A 954 17.63 12.21 47.70
CA TYR A 954 16.74 12.61 46.61
C TYR A 954 15.88 13.83 47.00
N PRO A 955 15.34 14.60 46.03
CA PRO A 955 14.55 15.80 46.31
C PRO A 955 13.29 15.60 47.18
N ASN A 956 12.88 14.35 47.41
CA ASN A 956 11.81 13.99 48.34
C ASN A 956 12.24 14.07 49.82
N GLY A 957 13.52 14.34 50.11
CA GLY A 957 14.05 14.55 51.46
C GLY A 957 14.13 13.30 52.34
N GLN A 958 13.79 12.12 51.82
CA GLN A 958 13.68 10.89 52.62
C GLN A 958 14.51 9.73 52.06
N THR A 959 14.76 9.69 50.76
CA THR A 959 15.51 8.58 50.15
C THR A 959 17.01 8.82 50.26
N LEU A 960 17.66 8.03 51.11
CA LEU A 960 19.08 8.07 51.40
C LEU A 960 19.81 7.00 50.56
N VAL A 961 20.81 7.41 49.79
CA VAL A 961 21.59 6.49 48.96
C VAL A 961 23.08 6.78 49.08
N HIS A 962 23.93 5.79 48.87
CA HIS A 962 25.36 6.04 48.66
C HIS A 962 25.55 6.91 47.42
N PHE A 963 26.49 7.83 47.48
CA PHE A 963 26.81 8.71 46.36
C PHE A 963 27.19 7.91 45.09
N VAL A 964 27.88 6.78 45.26
CA VAL A 964 28.27 5.89 44.15
C VAL A 964 27.05 5.20 43.53
N CYS A 965 26.16 4.63 44.35
CA CYS A 965 24.93 4.00 43.86
C CYS A 965 24.02 5.01 43.15
N PHE A 966 23.97 6.25 43.63
CA PHE A 966 23.28 7.33 42.94
C PHE A 966 23.87 7.56 41.54
N ARG A 967 25.20 7.67 41.42
CA ARG A 967 25.89 7.90 40.15
C ARG A 967 25.67 6.77 39.13
N GLU A 968 25.72 5.52 39.58
CA GLU A 968 25.46 4.34 38.72
C GLU A 968 23.99 4.29 38.27
N SER A 969 23.04 4.63 39.15
CA SER A 969 21.62 4.69 38.80
C SER A 969 21.31 5.74 37.71
N GLN A 970 22.06 6.84 37.67
CA GLN A 970 21.91 7.85 36.62
C GLN A 970 22.44 7.37 35.26
N GLN A 971 23.51 6.57 35.24
CA GLN A 971 24.05 6.00 34.01
C GLN A 971 23.13 4.91 33.40
N ILE A 972 22.46 4.11 34.24
CA ILE A 972 21.51 3.07 33.79
C ILE A 972 20.23 3.69 33.20
N LYS A 973 19.81 4.87 33.65
CA LYS A 973 18.66 5.61 33.08
C LYS A 973 18.93 6.24 31.71
N ALA A 974 20.20 6.50 31.36
CA ALA A 974 20.54 7.06 30.05
C ALA A 974 20.38 6.06 28.88
N VAL A 975 20.40 4.74 29.16
CA VAL A 975 20.31 3.68 28.13
C VAL A 975 18.87 3.22 27.87
N ARG A 976 17.90 3.58 28.72
CA ARG A 976 16.48 3.15 28.60
C ARG A 976 15.50 4.27 28.18
N GLY A 977 15.99 5.44 27.80
CA GLY A 977 15.17 6.64 27.57
C GLY A 977 15.03 7.13 26.13
N VAL A 978 15.41 6.34 25.12
CA VAL A 978 15.18 6.67 23.70
C VAL A 978 14.17 5.68 23.12
N ASN A 979 12.88 5.91 23.41
CA ASN A 979 11.77 5.65 22.48
C ASN A 979 10.41 6.03 23.09
N SER A 980 9.64 6.74 22.27
CA SER A 980 8.18 6.98 22.30
C SER A 980 7.61 7.84 23.45
N VAL A 981 7.08 9.06 23.24
CA VAL A 981 6.00 9.56 22.35
C VAL A 981 4.64 9.66 23.07
N LYS A 982 4.03 10.84 22.87
CA LYS A 982 2.59 11.24 22.89
C LYS A 982 1.94 11.85 24.14
N ARG A 983 1.58 13.13 23.93
CA ARG A 983 0.29 13.81 24.24
C ARG A 983 -0.01 14.16 25.71
N ARG A 984 0.13 15.45 26.05
CA ARG A 984 -0.91 16.47 25.84
C ARG A 984 -0.30 17.85 25.75
#